data_AF-A0A5J4KW18-F1
#
_entry.id   AF-A0A5J4KW18-F1
#
_cell.length_a   1.000
_cell.length_b   1.000
_cell.length_c   1.000
_cell.angle_alpha   90.00
_cell.angle_beta   90.00
_cell.angle_gamma   90.00
#
_symmetry.space_group_name_H-M   'P 1'
#
loop_
_entity.id
_entity.type
_entity.pdbx_description
1 polymer ?
#
loop_
_entity_poly.entity_id
_entity_poly.type
_entity_poly.pdbx_seq_one_letter_code
_entity_poly.pdbx_strand_id
1 'polypeptide(L)'
;MQVVPQGIVGELYTGGDGLARGYLNQPEMSAERFIPDPFGQEPGGRLYRTGDRVRHLDDGSLEFVGRRDFQVKIRGFRIEPGEVEVVLAQHPAITDHMVVVQTRELDKFLVAYVVQQAGASITSAELKAFLREKLPEYMVPQHVIFLDRLPLNANGKVDRRALPAVEDEQSDATVTLLAAPTNPVQELLLEIWQQVLGRQQITIHDNFFEVGGHSLLATQLVSRIRNLMNVDIPLRVLFEAPTIAQLAHYVQDQRSDQAVVPVIEAGPHELAPLSFAQQRLWFLEQLEPGNIAYNIPLALHLRGALNVTALQQTVREIVRRHESLRTRFVSVNGEARQQIDPCESFTLALEPVEPGQQLQDLIEEEARQPFDLEQGPLFRARLLQVSAQEALLLLTLHHSIADGWSLGILTRELSQLYTAYVNGQPFALSELPLQYADYALWQRQWLQGEVLDAQLAYWKQQLSGAEPLALLTDYPRPVVQTYNGAQRRIELSSELSNAIKQLGQREGTTLFMTLLAAWQVLLSHYSSGQEDISVGTPIANRTQEQIEGLIGFFVNTLVLRSDLSGNPDFREVLGRVKDVALEAYARQDVPFEKLVEILQPERDRSRSPLFQSLFGVQHVTQQNLTLPGLEVELPGAEAKTAKFELSLTVLDTNQNLLCEFEYNSDLFAPETIERLAAHWQRLLTAIVIQPETPIQEFALLSAQERQQQLVDWNEPQLVYPVTATLVQSFEQQAEKYPQSIAVADEQRSLTYAQLNAQANQLAHALRREGVGPNQLVGLCVDRSVQTLVGLLAILKAGGPISHWTRPIRPSACTLC
;
A
#
# COMPACT_ATOMS: atom_id res chain seq x y z
N MET A 1 -39.15 -29.40 -21.55
CA MET A 1 -38.36 -29.27 -20.30
C MET A 1 -39.14 -29.97 -19.20
N GLN A 2 -38.48 -30.66 -18.27
CA GLN A 2 -39.14 -31.35 -17.15
C GLN A 2 -38.36 -31.06 -15.87
N VAL A 3 -39.07 -30.88 -14.76
CA VAL A 3 -38.47 -30.67 -13.44
C VAL A 3 -37.89 -31.99 -12.94
N VAL A 4 -36.66 -31.97 -12.41
CA VAL A 4 -36.01 -33.14 -11.85
C VAL A 4 -36.28 -33.25 -10.33
N PRO A 5 -36.36 -34.47 -9.76
CA PRO A 5 -36.48 -34.64 -8.31
C PRO A 5 -35.28 -34.09 -7.54
N GLN A 6 -35.47 -33.80 -6.25
CA GLN A 6 -34.42 -33.37 -5.33
C GLN A 6 -33.25 -34.40 -5.29
N GLY A 7 -32.01 -33.91 -5.19
CA GLY A 7 -30.79 -34.72 -5.22
C GLY A 7 -30.32 -35.16 -6.62
N ILE A 8 -31.14 -35.03 -7.67
CA ILE A 8 -30.78 -35.39 -9.05
C ILE A 8 -30.13 -34.20 -9.77
N VAL A 9 -29.02 -34.48 -10.46
CA VAL A 9 -28.29 -33.47 -11.24
C VAL A 9 -29.09 -33.07 -12.48
N GLY A 10 -29.52 -31.81 -12.53
CA GLY A 10 -30.20 -31.18 -13.66
C GLY A 10 -29.41 -30.00 -14.24
N GLU A 11 -29.88 -29.45 -15.37
CA GLU A 11 -29.37 -28.18 -15.91
C GLU A 11 -30.09 -27.02 -15.23
N LEU A 12 -29.35 -25.98 -14.83
CA LEU A 12 -29.90 -24.80 -14.17
C LEU A 12 -30.50 -23.83 -15.20
N TYR A 13 -31.72 -23.38 -14.90
CA TYR A 13 -32.42 -22.33 -15.64
C TYR A 13 -32.86 -21.25 -14.66
N THR A 14 -32.70 -19.98 -15.03
CA THR A 14 -33.07 -18.83 -14.18
C THR A 14 -34.18 -18.02 -14.83
N GLY A 15 -35.24 -17.73 -14.08
CA GLY A 15 -36.38 -16.90 -14.49
C GLY A 15 -36.52 -15.63 -13.63
N GLY A 16 -37.47 -14.76 -13.97
CA GLY A 16 -37.86 -13.58 -13.17
C GLY A 16 -37.18 -12.26 -13.57
N ASP A 17 -37.33 -11.25 -12.72
CA ASP A 17 -36.98 -9.84 -13.00
C ASP A 17 -35.49 -9.60 -13.25
N GLY A 18 -34.62 -10.51 -12.83
CA GLY A 18 -33.17 -10.44 -13.05
C GLY A 18 -32.72 -10.73 -14.50
N LEU A 19 -33.65 -11.07 -15.40
CA LEU A 19 -33.34 -11.38 -16.79
C LEU A 19 -33.01 -10.14 -17.62
N ALA A 20 -31.83 -10.14 -18.22
CA ALA A 20 -31.44 -9.12 -19.18
C ALA A 20 -32.31 -9.16 -20.47
N ARG A 21 -32.19 -8.12 -21.30
CA ARG A 21 -32.87 -8.05 -22.60
C ARG A 21 -32.40 -9.18 -23.55
N GLY A 22 -31.09 -9.44 -23.58
CA GLY A 22 -30.40 -10.37 -24.47
C GLY A 22 -28.95 -9.91 -24.71
N TYR A 23 -28.25 -10.54 -25.63
CA TYR A 23 -26.91 -10.14 -26.06
C TYR A 23 -26.97 -9.05 -27.13
N LEU A 24 -26.15 -8.01 -26.98
CA LEU A 24 -26.11 -6.87 -27.90
C LEU A 24 -25.65 -7.31 -29.30
N ASN A 25 -26.43 -6.97 -30.33
CA ASN A 25 -26.19 -7.31 -31.74
C ASN A 25 -26.11 -8.82 -32.05
N GLN A 26 -26.60 -9.69 -31.16
CA GLN A 26 -26.58 -11.14 -31.35
C GLN A 26 -27.97 -11.75 -31.09
N PRO A 27 -28.93 -11.53 -32.01
CA PRO A 27 -30.32 -11.98 -31.82
C PRO A 27 -30.47 -13.50 -31.82
N GLU A 28 -29.70 -14.22 -32.62
CA GLU A 28 -29.73 -15.69 -32.68
C GLU A 28 -29.25 -16.32 -31.36
N MET A 29 -28.12 -15.84 -30.82
CA MET A 29 -27.60 -16.29 -29.52
C MET A 29 -28.53 -15.93 -28.37
N SER A 30 -29.20 -14.77 -28.47
CA SER A 30 -30.22 -14.36 -27.49
C SER A 30 -31.42 -15.30 -27.51
N ALA A 31 -31.91 -15.69 -28.69
CA ALA A 31 -33.03 -16.63 -28.81
C ALA A 31 -32.67 -18.04 -28.34
N GLU A 32 -31.41 -18.47 -28.50
CA GLU A 32 -30.93 -19.77 -28.04
C GLU A 32 -30.83 -19.85 -26.50
N ARG A 33 -30.43 -18.75 -25.84
CA ARG A 33 -30.18 -18.71 -24.39
C ARG A 33 -31.36 -18.20 -23.57
N PHE A 34 -32.17 -17.28 -24.11
CA PHE A 34 -33.37 -16.73 -23.45
C PHE A 34 -34.62 -17.33 -24.08
N ILE A 35 -35.01 -18.50 -23.56
CA ILE A 35 -36.09 -19.33 -24.12
C ILE A 35 -37.43 -19.03 -23.43
N PRO A 36 -38.57 -19.40 -24.05
CA PRO A 36 -39.88 -19.26 -23.41
C PRO A 36 -39.95 -20.07 -22.11
N ASP A 37 -40.53 -19.50 -21.06
CA ASP A 37 -40.75 -20.16 -19.77
C ASP A 37 -42.03 -21.02 -19.80
N PRO A 38 -41.93 -22.37 -19.75
CA PRO A 38 -43.10 -23.25 -19.73
C PRO A 38 -43.69 -23.45 -18.32
N PHE A 39 -43.07 -22.89 -17.27
CA PHE A 39 -43.44 -23.10 -15.86
C PHE A 39 -43.98 -21.83 -15.17
N GLY A 40 -43.75 -20.65 -15.75
CA GLY A 40 -44.24 -19.37 -15.24
C GLY A 40 -45.76 -19.16 -15.42
N GLN A 41 -46.38 -18.38 -14.54
CA GLN A 41 -47.80 -18.01 -14.62
C GLN A 41 -48.05 -16.75 -15.48
N GLU A 42 -47.01 -16.01 -15.85
CA GLU A 42 -47.12 -14.77 -16.63
C GLU A 42 -47.01 -15.00 -18.15
N PRO A 43 -47.93 -14.45 -18.96
CA PRO A 43 -47.85 -14.55 -20.42
C PRO A 43 -46.57 -13.89 -20.96
N GLY A 44 -45.73 -14.67 -21.66
CA GLY A 44 -44.49 -14.16 -22.26
C GLY A 44 -43.25 -14.25 -21.37
N GLY A 45 -43.33 -14.95 -20.22
CA GLY A 45 -42.18 -15.25 -19.38
C GLY A 45 -41.04 -15.93 -20.16
N ARG A 46 -39.80 -15.66 -19.76
CA ARG A 46 -38.58 -16.23 -20.33
C ARG A 46 -37.76 -16.91 -19.25
N LEU A 47 -37.02 -17.94 -19.62
CA LEU A 47 -35.95 -18.53 -18.82
C LEU A 47 -34.61 -18.31 -19.51
N TYR A 48 -33.58 -18.02 -18.72
CA TYR A 48 -32.21 -18.05 -19.19
C TYR A 48 -31.56 -19.40 -18.91
N ARG A 49 -31.01 -20.00 -19.96
CA ARG A 49 -30.28 -21.26 -19.91
C ARG A 49 -28.82 -21.00 -19.52
N THR A 50 -28.44 -21.34 -18.30
CA THR A 50 -27.11 -20.99 -17.76
C THR A 50 -25.98 -21.87 -18.31
N GLY A 51 -26.32 -23.10 -18.69
CA GLY A 51 -25.37 -24.15 -19.09
C GLY A 51 -24.70 -24.85 -17.90
N ASP A 52 -25.08 -24.51 -16.67
CA ASP A 52 -24.58 -25.12 -15.45
C ASP A 52 -25.39 -26.38 -15.09
N ARG A 53 -24.71 -27.38 -14.52
CA ARG A 53 -25.31 -28.56 -13.91
C ARG A 53 -25.29 -28.39 -12.41
N VAL A 54 -26.45 -28.52 -11.79
CA VAL A 54 -26.63 -28.38 -10.35
C VAL A 54 -27.51 -29.51 -9.82
N ARG A 55 -27.50 -29.74 -8.51
CA ARG A 55 -28.52 -30.53 -7.81
C ARG A 55 -29.02 -29.80 -6.57
N HIS A 56 -30.29 -29.98 -6.22
CA HIS A 56 -30.83 -29.51 -4.96
C HIS A 56 -30.36 -30.42 -3.81
N LEU A 57 -29.83 -29.83 -2.75
CA LEU A 57 -29.51 -30.49 -1.49
C LEU A 57 -30.73 -30.54 -0.57
N ASP A 58 -30.64 -31.33 0.50
CA ASP A 58 -31.74 -31.55 1.45
C ASP A 58 -32.11 -30.30 2.25
N ASP A 59 -31.16 -29.36 2.41
CA ASP A 59 -31.34 -28.07 3.08
C ASP A 59 -31.95 -26.97 2.18
N GLY A 60 -32.26 -27.31 0.91
CA GLY A 60 -32.81 -26.38 -0.07
C GLY A 60 -31.78 -25.56 -0.84
N SER A 61 -30.49 -25.70 -0.54
CA SER A 61 -29.40 -25.08 -1.32
C SER A 61 -29.14 -25.83 -2.63
N LEU A 62 -28.45 -25.16 -3.56
CA LEU A 62 -28.04 -25.74 -4.84
C LEU A 62 -26.54 -26.05 -4.81
N GLU A 63 -26.19 -27.32 -5.00
CA GLU A 63 -24.80 -27.72 -5.21
C GLU A 63 -24.46 -27.65 -6.69
N PHE A 64 -23.39 -26.93 -7.03
CA PHE A 64 -22.86 -26.85 -8.38
C PHE A 64 -22.01 -28.08 -8.71
N VAL A 65 -22.37 -28.78 -9.80
CA VAL A 65 -21.77 -30.07 -10.20
C VAL A 65 -20.81 -29.90 -11.38
N GLY A 66 -20.98 -28.88 -12.22
CA GLY A 66 -20.12 -28.60 -13.37
C GLY A 66 -20.86 -27.86 -14.48
N ARG A 67 -20.22 -27.61 -15.63
CA ARG A 67 -20.85 -26.99 -16.80
C ARG A 67 -21.05 -27.99 -17.93
N ARG A 68 -21.96 -27.64 -18.84
CA ARG A 68 -22.17 -28.35 -20.11
C ARG A 68 -21.29 -27.82 -21.25
N ASP A 69 -20.78 -26.60 -21.15
CA ASP A 69 -19.91 -25.99 -22.15
C ASP A 69 -18.41 -26.16 -21.81
N PHE A 70 -17.56 -25.99 -22.84
CA PHE A 70 -16.11 -26.26 -22.78
C PHE A 70 -15.30 -25.13 -22.11
N GLN A 71 -15.96 -24.24 -21.37
CA GLN A 71 -15.27 -23.18 -20.64
C GLN A 71 -14.46 -23.78 -19.50
N VAL A 72 -13.19 -23.39 -19.39
CA VAL A 72 -12.30 -23.89 -18.35
C VAL A 72 -11.75 -22.77 -17.50
N LYS A 73 -11.44 -23.08 -16.24
CA LYS A 73 -10.60 -22.23 -15.41
C LYS A 73 -9.15 -22.68 -15.55
N ILE A 74 -8.29 -21.80 -16.04
CA ILE A 74 -6.84 -21.99 -16.14
C ILE A 74 -6.20 -20.85 -15.35
N ARG A 75 -5.40 -21.20 -14.32
CA ARG A 75 -4.68 -20.24 -13.47
C ARG A 75 -5.59 -19.13 -12.88
N GLY A 76 -6.81 -19.51 -12.48
CA GLY A 76 -7.81 -18.57 -11.93
C GLY A 76 -8.65 -17.82 -12.96
N PHE A 77 -8.26 -17.82 -14.24
CA PHE A 77 -8.98 -17.14 -15.32
C PHE A 77 -9.96 -18.07 -16.03
N ARG A 78 -11.15 -17.55 -16.33
CA ARG A 78 -12.17 -18.26 -17.13
C ARG A 78 -11.84 -18.04 -18.61
N ILE A 79 -11.59 -19.12 -19.33
CA ILE A 79 -11.19 -19.08 -20.75
C ILE A 79 -12.15 -19.90 -21.59
N GLU A 80 -12.53 -19.34 -22.75
CA GLU A 80 -13.17 -20.07 -23.84
C GLU A 80 -12.11 -20.42 -24.90
N PRO A 81 -11.77 -21.70 -25.11
CA PRO A 81 -10.80 -22.08 -26.16
C PRO A 81 -11.17 -21.55 -27.57
N GLY A 82 -12.46 -21.37 -27.84
CA GLY A 82 -12.96 -20.80 -29.09
C GLY A 82 -12.52 -19.35 -29.35
N GLU A 83 -12.25 -18.55 -28.31
CA GLU A 83 -11.72 -17.19 -28.48
C GLU A 83 -10.30 -17.21 -29.05
N VAL A 84 -9.50 -18.19 -28.62
CA VAL A 84 -8.15 -18.40 -29.15
C VAL A 84 -8.20 -18.91 -30.59
N GLU A 85 -9.16 -19.81 -30.88
CA GLU A 85 -9.42 -20.30 -32.25
C GLU A 85 -9.76 -19.15 -33.22
N VAL A 86 -10.61 -18.20 -32.80
CA VAL A 86 -10.96 -17.02 -33.62
C VAL A 86 -9.74 -16.18 -33.97
N VAL A 87 -8.78 -16.02 -33.07
CA VAL A 87 -7.54 -15.29 -33.35
C VAL A 87 -6.60 -16.10 -34.23
N LEU A 88 -6.46 -17.41 -34.00
CA LEU A 88 -5.69 -18.31 -34.86
C LEU A 88 -6.18 -18.30 -36.31
N ALA A 89 -7.50 -18.26 -36.52
CA ALA A 89 -8.13 -18.19 -37.84
C ALA A 89 -7.75 -16.94 -38.65
N GLN A 90 -7.33 -15.86 -37.98
CA GLN A 90 -6.93 -14.61 -38.64
C GLN A 90 -5.52 -14.66 -39.21
N HIS A 91 -4.71 -15.65 -38.83
CA HIS A 91 -3.34 -15.74 -39.30
C HIS A 91 -3.30 -16.35 -40.72
N PRO A 92 -2.74 -15.64 -41.73
CA PRO A 92 -2.83 -16.06 -43.13
C PRO A 92 -2.13 -17.39 -43.43
N ALA A 93 -1.18 -17.81 -42.58
CA ALA A 93 -0.49 -19.10 -42.73
C ALA A 93 -1.26 -20.32 -42.16
N ILE A 94 -2.43 -20.14 -41.53
CA ILE A 94 -3.20 -21.21 -40.88
C ILE A 94 -4.42 -21.57 -41.72
N THR A 95 -4.58 -22.87 -42.01
CA THR A 95 -5.72 -23.39 -42.79
C THR A 95 -6.79 -24.05 -41.91
N ASP A 96 -6.37 -24.82 -40.91
CA ASP A 96 -7.25 -25.43 -39.90
C ASP A 96 -6.63 -25.30 -38.50
N HIS A 97 -7.47 -25.23 -37.47
CA HIS A 97 -7.03 -25.07 -36.09
C HIS A 97 -8.02 -25.69 -35.09
N MET A 98 -7.52 -26.06 -33.92
CA MET A 98 -8.31 -26.53 -32.79
C MET A 98 -7.52 -26.24 -31.50
N VAL A 99 -8.19 -25.64 -30.51
CA VAL A 99 -7.59 -25.38 -29.20
C VAL A 99 -8.27 -26.28 -28.18
N VAL A 100 -7.47 -27.07 -27.47
CA VAL A 100 -7.97 -27.96 -26.41
C VAL A 100 -7.27 -27.65 -25.10
N VAL A 101 -7.92 -28.09 -24.03
CA VAL A 101 -7.39 -28.00 -22.68
C VAL A 101 -6.89 -29.38 -22.30
N GLN A 102 -5.61 -29.47 -21.97
CA GLN A 102 -5.03 -30.66 -21.38
C GLN A 102 -4.77 -30.42 -19.89
N THR A 103 -4.79 -31.50 -19.12
CA THR A 103 -4.53 -31.49 -17.68
C THR A 103 -3.30 -32.34 -17.41
N ARG A 104 -2.31 -31.78 -16.71
CA ARG A 104 -1.16 -32.52 -16.17
C ARG A 104 -1.20 -32.41 -14.66
N GLU A 105 -1.32 -33.56 -13.99
CA GLU A 105 -1.59 -33.66 -12.55
C GLU A 105 -2.80 -32.80 -12.11
N LEU A 106 -2.53 -31.67 -11.45
CA LEU A 106 -3.53 -30.71 -10.97
C LEU A 106 -3.61 -29.42 -11.82
N ASP A 107 -2.70 -29.23 -12.78
CA ASP A 107 -2.60 -28.03 -13.61
C ASP A 107 -3.25 -28.22 -14.98
N LYS A 108 -4.02 -27.22 -15.42
CA LYS A 108 -4.67 -27.16 -16.74
C LYS A 108 -3.96 -26.19 -17.65
N PHE A 109 -3.79 -26.55 -18.92
CA PHE A 109 -3.15 -25.70 -19.92
C PHE A 109 -3.78 -25.83 -21.31
N LEU A 110 -3.58 -24.81 -22.13
CA LEU A 110 -4.05 -24.75 -23.51
C LEU A 110 -3.00 -25.33 -24.47
N VAL A 111 -3.48 -26.15 -25.41
CA VAL A 111 -2.71 -26.69 -26.53
C VAL A 111 -3.44 -26.33 -27.82
N ALA A 112 -2.75 -25.67 -28.75
CA ALA A 112 -3.25 -25.37 -30.08
C ALA A 112 -2.72 -26.37 -31.10
N TYR A 113 -3.61 -27.06 -31.81
CA TYR A 113 -3.29 -27.87 -32.97
C TYR A 113 -3.59 -27.07 -34.22
N VAL A 114 -2.61 -26.95 -35.11
CA VAL A 114 -2.68 -26.06 -36.27
C VAL A 114 -2.21 -26.77 -37.53
N VAL A 115 -2.90 -26.52 -38.64
CA VAL A 115 -2.54 -26.99 -39.98
C VAL A 115 -2.11 -25.80 -40.80
N GLN A 116 -0.91 -25.85 -41.36
CA GLN A 116 -0.35 -24.75 -42.15
C GLN A 116 -0.87 -24.78 -43.58
N GLN A 117 -0.97 -23.60 -44.19
CA GLN A 117 -1.20 -23.49 -45.63
C GLN A 117 0.00 -24.05 -46.40
N ALA A 118 -0.27 -24.76 -47.49
CA ALA A 118 0.77 -25.32 -48.36
C ALA A 118 1.75 -24.22 -48.83
N GLY A 119 3.03 -24.35 -48.47
CA GLY A 119 4.10 -23.40 -48.80
C GLY A 119 4.41 -22.35 -47.73
N ALA A 120 3.66 -22.31 -46.62
CA ALA A 120 3.97 -21.48 -45.46
C ALA A 120 4.84 -22.26 -44.44
N SER A 121 5.81 -21.59 -43.80
CA SER A 121 6.62 -22.16 -42.73
C SER A 121 6.65 -21.22 -41.52
N ILE A 122 5.58 -21.20 -40.74
CA ILE A 122 5.52 -20.41 -39.49
C ILE A 122 5.99 -21.26 -38.30
N THR A 123 6.78 -20.67 -37.41
CA THR A 123 7.26 -21.34 -36.19
C THR A 123 6.27 -21.19 -35.02
N SER A 124 6.40 -22.07 -34.02
CA SER A 124 5.65 -21.98 -32.74
C SER A 124 5.84 -20.61 -32.06
N ALA A 125 7.07 -20.08 -32.06
CA ALA A 125 7.40 -18.79 -31.46
C ALA A 125 6.73 -17.60 -32.18
N GLU A 126 6.77 -17.58 -33.51
CA GLU A 126 6.11 -16.54 -34.31
C GLU A 126 4.59 -16.55 -34.11
N LEU A 127 3.98 -17.75 -34.04
CA LEU A 127 2.55 -17.85 -33.80
C LEU A 127 2.17 -17.41 -32.38
N LYS A 128 2.97 -17.74 -31.37
CA LYS A 128 2.77 -17.25 -29.99
C LYS A 128 2.94 -15.75 -29.88
N ALA A 129 3.91 -15.15 -30.58
CA ALA A 129 4.08 -13.71 -30.63
C ALA A 129 2.84 -13.02 -31.24
N PHE A 130 2.33 -13.54 -32.35
CA PHE A 130 1.08 -13.05 -32.96
C PHE A 130 -0.13 -13.16 -32.02
N LEU A 131 -0.25 -14.24 -31.26
CA LEU A 131 -1.32 -14.39 -30.28
C LEU A 131 -1.17 -13.39 -29.12
N ARG A 132 0.05 -13.13 -28.63
CA ARG A 132 0.30 -12.14 -27.55
C ARG A 132 -0.06 -10.71 -27.91
N GLU A 133 0.05 -10.34 -29.18
CA GLU A 133 -0.38 -9.02 -29.65
C GLU A 133 -1.90 -8.81 -29.52
N LYS A 134 -2.68 -9.90 -29.47
CA LYS A 134 -4.15 -9.86 -29.59
C LYS A 134 -4.89 -10.50 -28.42
N LEU A 135 -4.20 -11.29 -27.60
CA LEU A 135 -4.74 -12.04 -26.48
C LEU A 135 -3.91 -11.80 -25.21
N PRO A 136 -4.52 -11.76 -24.03
CA PRO A 136 -3.81 -11.79 -22.75
C PRO A 136 -2.93 -13.04 -22.60
N GLU A 137 -1.80 -12.95 -21.88
CA GLU A 137 -0.81 -14.05 -21.76
C GLU A 137 -1.43 -15.37 -21.28
N TYR A 138 -2.45 -15.33 -20.40
CA TYR A 138 -3.11 -16.54 -19.90
C TYR A 138 -3.96 -17.27 -20.96
N MET A 139 -4.33 -16.62 -22.06
CA MET A 139 -5.04 -17.21 -23.20
C MET A 139 -4.10 -17.74 -24.29
N VAL A 140 -2.81 -17.41 -24.22
CA VAL A 140 -1.82 -17.89 -25.20
C VAL A 140 -1.52 -19.37 -24.93
N PRO A 141 -1.69 -20.28 -25.91
CA PRO A 141 -1.42 -21.70 -25.76
C PRO A 141 0.02 -21.98 -25.33
N GLN A 142 0.18 -22.86 -24.35
CA GLN A 142 1.50 -23.26 -23.85
C GLN A 142 2.24 -24.10 -24.89
N HIS A 143 1.49 -24.89 -25.66
CA HIS A 143 2.02 -25.72 -26.74
C HIS A 143 1.27 -25.44 -28.05
N VAL A 144 2.04 -25.40 -29.15
CA VAL A 144 1.54 -25.32 -30.53
C VAL A 144 2.04 -26.56 -31.26
N ILE A 145 1.12 -27.37 -31.78
CA ILE A 145 1.41 -28.62 -32.49
C ILE A 145 0.98 -28.48 -33.94
N PHE A 146 1.94 -28.60 -34.85
CA PHE A 146 1.67 -28.60 -36.28
C PHE A 146 1.26 -30.00 -36.76
N LEU A 147 0.14 -30.07 -37.48
CA LEU A 147 -0.38 -31.31 -38.07
C LEU A 147 -0.54 -31.14 -39.58
N ASP A 148 -0.36 -32.24 -40.33
CA ASP A 148 -0.66 -32.26 -41.76
C ASP A 148 -2.17 -32.09 -42.04
N ARG A 149 -3.02 -32.58 -41.12
CA ARG A 149 -4.48 -32.41 -41.12
C ARG A 149 -5.06 -32.69 -39.74
N LEU A 150 -6.21 -32.09 -39.41
CA LEU A 150 -6.95 -32.47 -38.21
C LEU A 150 -7.62 -33.85 -38.38
N PRO A 151 -7.56 -34.75 -37.37
CA PRO A 151 -8.25 -36.02 -37.42
C PRO A 151 -9.77 -35.81 -37.38
N LEU A 152 -10.51 -36.48 -38.27
CA LEU A 152 -11.98 -36.38 -38.34
C LEU A 152 -12.63 -37.71 -37.91
N ASN A 153 -13.74 -37.64 -37.21
CA ASN A 153 -14.58 -38.80 -36.90
C ASN A 153 -15.49 -39.19 -38.09
N ALA A 154 -16.22 -40.31 -37.95
CA ALA A 154 -17.12 -40.84 -38.98
C ALA A 154 -18.23 -39.86 -39.45
N ASN A 155 -18.47 -38.78 -38.70
CA ASN A 155 -19.46 -37.74 -39.01
C ASN A 155 -18.81 -36.46 -39.60
N GLY A 156 -17.53 -36.48 -39.94
CA GLY A 156 -16.81 -35.35 -40.52
C GLY A 156 -16.48 -34.21 -39.55
N LYS A 157 -16.59 -34.43 -38.22
CA LYS A 157 -16.16 -33.47 -37.20
C LYS A 157 -14.79 -33.85 -36.64
N VAL A 158 -14.01 -32.87 -36.17
CA VAL A 158 -12.70 -33.12 -35.56
C VAL A 158 -12.80 -34.07 -34.36
N ASP A 159 -12.05 -35.17 -34.40
CA ASP A 159 -11.97 -36.15 -33.34
C ASP A 159 -10.93 -35.76 -32.30
N ARG A 160 -11.39 -35.10 -31.23
CA ARG A 160 -10.53 -34.61 -30.14
C ARG A 160 -9.78 -35.72 -29.40
N ARG A 161 -10.26 -36.97 -29.43
CA ARG A 161 -9.60 -38.10 -28.77
C ARG A 161 -8.44 -38.67 -29.59
N ALA A 162 -8.41 -38.37 -30.89
CA ALA A 162 -7.38 -38.79 -31.81
C ALA A 162 -6.26 -37.73 -31.97
N LEU A 163 -6.32 -36.61 -31.22
CA LEU A 163 -5.27 -35.60 -31.21
C LEU A 163 -4.04 -36.11 -30.43
N PRO A 164 -2.81 -35.89 -30.92
CA PRO A 164 -1.59 -36.32 -30.21
C PRO A 164 -1.49 -35.72 -28.81
N ALA A 165 -1.13 -36.54 -27.81
CA ALA A 165 -0.80 -36.05 -26.48
C ALA A 165 0.55 -35.30 -26.50
N VAL A 166 0.73 -34.32 -25.61
CA VAL A 166 2.03 -33.66 -25.42
C VAL A 166 2.90 -34.58 -24.58
N GLU A 167 3.90 -35.24 -25.18
CA GLU A 167 4.93 -36.00 -24.45
C GLU A 167 6.13 -35.08 -24.12
N ASP A 168 6.77 -35.30 -22.96
CA ASP A 168 7.77 -34.42 -22.33
C ASP A 168 9.01 -34.10 -23.19
N GLU A 169 9.21 -34.75 -24.34
CA GLU A 169 10.42 -34.62 -25.17
C GLU A 169 10.29 -33.63 -26.35
N GLN A 170 9.14 -32.97 -26.54
CA GLN A 170 8.95 -31.95 -27.60
C GLN A 170 8.62 -30.55 -27.06
N SER A 171 9.21 -30.18 -25.92
CA SER A 171 9.44 -28.77 -25.64
C SER A 171 10.45 -28.23 -26.65
N ASP A 172 10.14 -27.10 -27.31
CA ASP A 172 10.97 -26.44 -28.34
C ASP A 172 12.48 -26.50 -27.98
N ALA A 173 13.21 -27.48 -28.52
CA ALA A 173 14.63 -27.70 -28.23
C ALA A 173 15.47 -26.45 -28.53
N THR A 174 15.00 -25.58 -29.42
CA THR A 174 15.62 -24.32 -29.79
C THR A 174 15.50 -23.24 -28.70
N VAL A 175 14.41 -23.20 -27.93
CA VAL A 175 14.23 -22.24 -26.81
C VAL A 175 15.00 -22.71 -25.58
N THR A 176 14.99 -24.02 -25.30
CA THR A 176 15.72 -24.60 -24.16
C THR A 176 17.24 -24.51 -24.35
N LEU A 177 17.75 -24.63 -25.58
CA LEU A 177 19.17 -24.42 -25.90
C LEU A 177 19.63 -22.95 -25.81
N LEU A 178 18.73 -21.98 -26.02
CA LEU A 178 19.02 -20.54 -25.88
C LEU A 178 18.85 -20.02 -24.45
N ALA A 179 18.15 -20.77 -23.59
CA ALA A 179 17.79 -20.40 -22.22
C ALA A 179 18.63 -21.11 -21.14
N ALA A 180 19.44 -22.12 -21.51
CA ALA A 180 20.35 -22.80 -20.59
C ALA A 180 21.53 -21.89 -20.22
N PRO A 181 22.02 -21.92 -18.97
CA PRO A 181 23.27 -21.27 -18.59
C PRO A 181 24.40 -21.64 -19.55
N THR A 182 25.06 -20.63 -20.09
CA THR A 182 26.15 -20.79 -21.07
C THR A 182 27.54 -20.72 -20.43
N ASN A 183 27.62 -20.36 -19.14
CA ASN A 183 28.86 -20.27 -18.38
C ASN A 183 28.64 -20.48 -16.87
N PRO A 184 29.69 -20.80 -16.10
CA PRO A 184 29.57 -21.09 -14.66
C PRO A 184 29.02 -19.94 -13.81
N VAL A 185 29.20 -18.69 -14.25
CA VAL A 185 28.61 -17.52 -13.56
C VAL A 185 27.10 -17.52 -13.73
N GLN A 186 26.59 -17.82 -14.92
CA GLN A 186 25.15 -17.95 -15.16
C GLN A 186 24.54 -19.14 -14.40
N GLU A 187 25.26 -20.24 -14.24
CA GLU A 187 24.81 -21.39 -13.43
C GLU A 187 24.65 -21.00 -11.96
N LEU A 188 25.68 -20.38 -11.37
CA LEU A 188 25.64 -19.90 -9.99
C LEU A 188 24.54 -18.84 -9.79
N LEU A 189 24.42 -17.88 -10.70
CA LEU A 189 23.37 -16.87 -10.63
C LEU A 189 21.97 -17.49 -10.74
N LEU A 190 21.79 -18.48 -11.61
CA LEU A 190 20.52 -19.19 -11.74
C LEU A 190 20.17 -19.92 -10.44
N GLU A 191 21.11 -20.62 -9.82
CA GLU A 191 20.89 -21.30 -8.53
C GLU A 191 20.48 -20.29 -7.43
N ILE A 192 21.21 -19.17 -7.32
CA ILE A 192 20.90 -18.12 -6.34
C ILE A 192 19.49 -17.55 -6.59
N TRP A 193 19.13 -17.27 -7.84
CA TRP A 193 17.80 -16.78 -8.20
C TRP A 193 16.70 -17.77 -7.85
N GLN A 194 16.88 -19.05 -8.15
CA GLN A 194 15.92 -20.10 -7.83
C GLN A 194 15.70 -20.22 -6.31
N GLN A 195 16.77 -20.11 -5.51
CA GLN A 195 16.69 -20.13 -4.06
C GLN A 195 15.96 -18.89 -3.52
N VAL A 196 16.32 -17.69 -3.98
CA VAL A 196 15.74 -16.42 -3.51
C VAL A 196 14.27 -16.28 -3.91
N LEU A 197 13.92 -16.65 -5.14
CA LEU A 197 12.55 -16.57 -5.65
C LEU A 197 11.69 -17.78 -5.25
N GLY A 198 12.30 -18.84 -4.73
CA GLY A 198 11.60 -20.08 -4.37
C GLY A 198 10.99 -20.81 -5.58
N ARG A 199 11.58 -20.68 -6.77
CA ARG A 199 11.06 -21.22 -8.04
C ARG A 199 12.13 -22.00 -8.77
N GLN A 200 11.77 -23.17 -9.31
CA GLN A 200 12.70 -23.99 -10.11
C GLN A 200 12.65 -23.69 -11.62
N GLN A 201 11.57 -23.08 -12.10
CA GLN A 201 11.39 -22.74 -13.53
C GLN A 201 11.77 -21.27 -13.75
N ILE A 202 13.08 -20.98 -13.84
CA ILE A 202 13.63 -19.67 -14.19
C ILE A 202 14.62 -19.88 -15.34
N THR A 203 14.58 -19.00 -16.34
CA THR A 203 15.52 -18.98 -17.46
C THR A 203 16.54 -17.86 -17.32
N ILE A 204 17.67 -17.94 -18.04
CA ILE A 204 18.70 -16.88 -17.97
C ILE A 204 18.24 -15.53 -18.52
N HIS A 205 17.14 -15.48 -19.27
CA HIS A 205 16.58 -14.28 -19.89
C HIS A 205 15.35 -13.75 -19.13
N ASP A 206 14.92 -14.45 -18.08
CA ASP A 206 13.82 -13.98 -17.26
C ASP A 206 14.22 -12.71 -16.52
N ASN A 207 13.33 -11.72 -16.53
CA ASN A 207 13.51 -10.50 -15.77
C ASN A 207 13.18 -10.78 -14.29
N PHE A 208 14.12 -10.48 -13.39
CA PHE A 208 14.00 -10.69 -11.95
C PHE A 208 12.67 -10.17 -11.37
N PHE A 209 12.28 -8.95 -11.76
CA PHE A 209 11.09 -8.28 -11.24
C PHE A 209 9.78 -8.79 -11.87
N GLU A 210 9.86 -9.39 -13.06
CA GLU A 210 8.70 -10.00 -13.72
C GLU A 210 8.38 -11.39 -13.16
N VAL A 211 9.40 -12.13 -12.72
CA VAL A 211 9.23 -13.46 -12.13
C VAL A 211 8.93 -13.45 -10.62
N GLY A 212 8.63 -12.28 -10.05
CA GLY A 212 8.22 -12.12 -8.65
C GLY A 212 9.28 -11.51 -7.73
N GLY A 213 10.42 -11.07 -8.26
CA GLY A 213 11.43 -10.35 -7.51
C GLY A 213 10.94 -8.97 -7.06
N HIS A 214 11.26 -8.61 -5.82
CA HIS A 214 11.01 -7.28 -5.24
C HIS A 214 12.25 -6.79 -4.49
N SER A 215 12.26 -5.53 -4.02
CA SER A 215 13.46 -4.89 -3.45
C SER A 215 14.13 -5.69 -2.32
N LEU A 216 13.34 -6.40 -1.49
CA LEU A 216 13.85 -7.24 -0.42
C LEU A 216 14.57 -8.49 -0.97
N LEU A 217 13.94 -9.21 -1.90
CA LEU A 217 14.56 -10.34 -2.59
C LEU A 217 15.79 -9.90 -3.38
N ALA A 218 15.76 -8.71 -3.98
CA ALA A 218 16.90 -8.13 -4.67
C ALA A 218 18.09 -7.88 -3.73
N THR A 219 17.82 -7.40 -2.51
CA THR A 219 18.87 -7.21 -1.49
C THR A 219 19.45 -8.55 -1.03
N GLN A 220 18.60 -9.55 -0.82
CA GLN A 220 19.04 -10.92 -0.51
C GLN A 220 19.84 -11.53 -1.65
N LEU A 221 19.43 -11.28 -2.89
CA LEU A 221 20.12 -11.73 -4.09
C LEU A 221 21.53 -11.16 -4.15
N VAL A 222 21.68 -9.84 -4.03
CA VAL A 222 23.01 -9.19 -4.02
C VAL A 222 23.89 -9.72 -2.90
N SER A 223 23.33 -9.91 -1.70
CA SER A 223 24.03 -10.51 -0.57
C SER A 223 24.56 -11.92 -0.88
N ARG A 224 23.72 -12.80 -1.43
CA ARG A 224 24.13 -14.17 -1.77
C ARG A 224 25.18 -14.20 -2.88
N ILE A 225 25.05 -13.33 -3.88
CA ILE A 225 26.07 -13.20 -4.92
C ILE A 225 27.41 -12.76 -4.31
N ARG A 226 27.38 -11.80 -3.39
CA ARG A 226 28.58 -11.36 -2.65
C ARG A 226 29.21 -12.52 -1.88
N ASN A 227 28.43 -13.28 -1.13
CA ASN A 227 28.94 -14.39 -0.32
C ASN A 227 29.53 -15.53 -1.15
N LEU A 228 28.86 -15.91 -2.24
CA LEU A 228 29.26 -17.08 -3.05
C LEU A 228 30.32 -16.75 -4.09
N MET A 229 30.34 -15.51 -4.59
CA MET A 229 31.18 -15.11 -5.72
C MET A 229 32.25 -14.08 -5.35
N ASN A 230 32.21 -13.53 -4.13
CA ASN A 230 33.10 -12.46 -3.65
C ASN A 230 33.11 -11.24 -4.58
N VAL A 231 31.93 -10.89 -5.13
CA VAL A 231 31.71 -9.71 -5.98
C VAL A 231 30.63 -8.86 -5.32
N ASP A 232 30.94 -7.59 -5.07
CA ASP A 232 29.93 -6.64 -4.61
C ASP A 232 29.25 -5.98 -5.80
N ILE A 233 27.91 -6.06 -5.84
CA ILE A 233 27.11 -5.54 -6.94
C ILE A 233 26.20 -4.45 -6.37
N PRO A 234 26.33 -3.19 -6.81
CA PRO A 234 25.37 -2.16 -6.45
C PRO A 234 23.95 -2.59 -6.85
N LEU A 235 22.97 -2.43 -5.96
CA LEU A 235 21.58 -2.83 -6.23
C LEU A 235 21.03 -2.25 -7.53
N ARG A 236 21.45 -1.02 -7.88
CA ARG A 236 21.13 -0.34 -9.14
C ARG A 236 21.43 -1.20 -10.38
N VAL A 237 22.51 -1.97 -10.36
CA VAL A 237 22.90 -2.85 -11.46
C VAL A 237 21.84 -3.91 -11.72
N LEU A 238 21.16 -4.43 -10.70
CA LEU A 238 20.07 -5.38 -10.91
C LEU A 238 18.88 -4.75 -11.63
N PHE A 239 18.68 -3.43 -11.52
CA PHE A 239 17.66 -2.71 -12.28
C PHE A 239 18.10 -2.37 -13.70
N GLU A 240 19.40 -2.17 -13.92
CA GLU A 240 19.97 -1.90 -15.25
C GLU A 240 20.19 -3.19 -16.08
N ALA A 241 20.50 -4.29 -15.40
CA ALA A 241 20.76 -5.63 -15.94
C ALA A 241 19.86 -6.67 -15.25
N PRO A 242 18.53 -6.61 -15.45
CA PRO A 242 17.55 -7.38 -14.68
C PRO A 242 17.41 -8.85 -15.08
N THR A 243 18.29 -9.38 -15.93
CA THR A 243 18.30 -10.81 -16.33
C THR A 243 19.62 -11.45 -15.93
N ILE A 244 19.62 -12.77 -15.68
CA ILE A 244 20.85 -13.52 -15.36
C ILE A 244 21.90 -13.35 -16.47
N ALA A 245 21.48 -13.36 -17.74
CA ALA A 245 22.37 -13.19 -18.88
C ALA A 245 23.11 -11.83 -18.86
N GLN A 246 22.39 -10.74 -18.56
CA GLN A 246 22.97 -9.39 -18.45
C GLN A 246 23.81 -9.24 -17.18
N LEU A 247 23.29 -9.71 -16.03
CA LEU A 247 23.99 -9.61 -14.75
C LEU A 247 25.31 -10.38 -14.75
N ALA A 248 25.35 -11.53 -15.43
CA ALA A 248 26.57 -12.33 -15.56
C ALA A 248 27.74 -11.56 -16.19
N HIS A 249 27.47 -10.66 -17.14
CA HIS A 249 28.53 -9.83 -17.76
C HIS A 249 29.12 -8.86 -16.72
N TYR A 250 28.27 -8.22 -15.92
CA TYR A 250 28.72 -7.30 -14.88
C TYR A 250 29.57 -8.01 -13.81
N VAL A 251 29.12 -9.20 -13.36
CA VAL A 251 29.84 -10.01 -12.37
C VAL A 251 31.20 -10.48 -12.88
N GLN A 252 31.32 -10.75 -14.18
CA GLN A 252 32.58 -11.15 -14.82
C GLN A 252 33.57 -9.99 -14.92
N ASP A 253 33.09 -8.77 -15.20
CA ASP A 253 33.91 -7.58 -15.36
C ASP A 253 34.38 -6.95 -14.04
N GLN A 254 33.64 -7.15 -12.93
CA GLN A 254 33.87 -6.51 -11.62
C GLN A 254 34.66 -7.35 -10.62
N ARG A 255 35.55 -8.24 -11.08
CA ARG A 255 36.56 -8.85 -10.19
C ARG A 255 37.61 -7.80 -9.77
N SER A 256 37.24 -6.85 -8.92
CA SER A 256 38.17 -5.88 -8.34
C SER A 256 37.92 -5.63 -6.85
N ASP A 257 39.00 -5.26 -6.15
CA ASP A 257 39.16 -5.08 -4.71
C ASP A 257 38.34 -3.90 -4.11
N GLN A 258 37.01 -3.98 -4.11
CA GLN A 258 36.20 -3.12 -3.22
C GLN A 258 36.13 -3.70 -1.81
N ALA A 259 36.11 -2.82 -0.80
CA ALA A 259 36.09 -3.17 0.61
C ALA A 259 34.86 -4.02 0.94
N VAL A 260 35.09 -5.33 1.08
CA VAL A 260 34.08 -6.33 1.41
C VAL A 260 33.53 -6.05 2.80
N VAL A 261 32.21 -5.96 2.93
CA VAL A 261 31.54 -5.99 4.24
C VAL A 261 32.02 -7.24 4.99
N PRO A 262 32.67 -7.11 6.15
CA PRO A 262 33.28 -8.24 6.82
C PRO A 262 32.21 -9.27 7.20
N VAL A 263 32.56 -10.54 7.12
CA VAL A 263 31.70 -11.65 7.58
C VAL A 263 31.49 -11.53 9.08
N ILE A 264 30.28 -11.85 9.56
CA ILE A 264 30.00 -11.91 10.99
C ILE A 264 30.67 -13.15 11.59
N GLU A 265 31.52 -12.94 12.60
CA GLU A 265 32.18 -14.00 13.35
C GLU A 265 31.59 -14.08 14.76
N ALA A 266 31.56 -15.29 15.32
CA ALA A 266 31.11 -15.51 16.70
C ALA A 266 32.08 -14.85 17.70
N GLY A 267 31.52 -14.13 18.67
CA GLY A 267 32.26 -13.35 19.67
C GLY A 267 31.91 -13.70 21.11
N PRO A 268 32.49 -12.98 22.10
CA PRO A 268 32.13 -13.16 23.51
C PRO A 268 30.77 -12.51 23.81
N HIS A 269 29.80 -13.30 24.27
CA HIS A 269 28.44 -12.81 24.55
C HIS A 269 28.29 -12.15 25.94
N GLU A 270 29.25 -12.35 26.85
CA GLU A 270 29.21 -11.77 28.20
C GLU A 270 29.26 -10.24 28.14
N LEU A 271 28.14 -9.59 28.50
CA LEU A 271 27.98 -8.13 28.45
C LEU A 271 28.31 -7.56 27.05
N ALA A 272 27.84 -8.23 25.99
CA ALA A 272 27.94 -7.74 24.63
C ALA A 272 27.33 -6.32 24.51
N PRO A 273 27.88 -5.44 23.66
CA PRO A 273 27.28 -4.13 23.42
C PRO A 273 25.90 -4.27 22.79
N LEU A 274 25.04 -3.27 22.96
CA LEU A 274 23.80 -3.18 22.19
C LEU A 274 24.14 -2.82 20.74
N SER A 275 23.34 -3.33 19.79
CA SER A 275 23.32 -2.78 18.42
C SER A 275 22.92 -1.30 18.46
N PHE A 276 23.16 -0.55 17.38
CA PHE A 276 22.75 0.86 17.34
C PHE A 276 21.22 1.01 17.52
N ALA A 277 20.45 0.12 16.89
CA ALA A 277 19.00 0.11 16.96
C ALA A 277 18.49 -0.22 18.39
N GLN A 278 19.07 -1.23 19.05
CA GLN A 278 18.78 -1.54 20.45
C GLN A 278 19.10 -0.36 21.38
N GLN A 279 20.25 0.31 21.17
CA GLN A 279 20.67 1.42 22.02
C GLN A 279 19.66 2.57 22.02
N ARG A 280 19.02 2.84 20.87
CA ARG A 280 17.96 3.86 20.81
C ARG A 280 16.71 3.46 21.53
N LEU A 281 16.22 2.23 21.37
CA LEU A 281 15.04 1.78 22.11
C LEU A 281 15.30 1.82 23.62
N TRP A 282 16.50 1.44 24.05
CA TRP A 282 16.92 1.62 25.45
C TRP A 282 16.89 3.09 25.87
N PHE A 283 17.44 4.01 25.06
CA PHE A 283 17.41 5.45 25.35
C PHE A 283 15.99 6.04 25.39
N LEU A 284 15.09 5.62 24.48
CA LEU A 284 13.69 6.05 24.47
C LEU A 284 12.97 5.58 25.73
N GLU A 285 13.20 4.34 26.17
CA GLU A 285 12.64 3.84 27.44
C GLU A 285 13.13 4.64 28.65
N GLN A 286 14.39 5.10 28.66
CA GLN A 286 14.89 5.98 29.73
C GLN A 286 14.22 7.37 29.73
N LEU A 287 13.79 7.86 28.57
CA LEU A 287 13.09 9.15 28.45
C LEU A 287 11.60 9.04 28.76
N GLU A 288 10.97 7.93 28.36
CA GLU A 288 9.54 7.66 28.45
C GLU A 288 9.29 6.25 29.03
N PRO A 289 9.57 6.02 30.33
CA PRO A 289 9.42 4.70 30.92
C PRO A 289 7.99 4.16 30.84
N GLY A 290 7.85 2.88 30.50
CA GLY A 290 6.57 2.21 30.35
C GLY A 290 5.86 2.46 29.01
N ASN A 291 6.59 2.90 27.98
CA ASN A 291 6.02 3.11 26.66
C ASN A 291 5.68 1.78 25.96
N ILE A 292 4.40 1.50 25.79
CA ILE A 292 3.89 0.27 25.18
C ILE A 292 3.92 0.27 23.65
N ALA A 293 4.28 1.39 23.00
CA ALA A 293 4.29 1.50 21.54
C ALA A 293 5.29 0.54 20.86
N TYR A 294 6.22 -0.03 21.62
CA TYR A 294 7.22 -1.00 21.15
C TYR A 294 6.91 -2.44 21.60
N ASN A 295 5.71 -2.70 22.11
CA ASN A 295 5.23 -4.06 22.32
C ASN A 295 4.83 -4.70 20.98
N ILE A 296 5.14 -5.98 20.82
CA ILE A 296 4.78 -6.81 19.67
C ILE A 296 3.94 -7.98 20.20
N PRO A 297 2.61 -7.81 20.33
CA PRO A 297 1.72 -8.86 20.77
C PRO A 297 1.38 -9.81 19.61
N LEU A 298 1.47 -11.11 19.85
CA LEU A 298 0.94 -12.17 18.99
C LEU A 298 -0.03 -13.02 19.80
N ALA A 299 -1.31 -12.92 19.46
CA ALA A 299 -2.38 -13.72 20.06
C ALA A 299 -2.79 -14.85 19.09
N LEU A 300 -2.85 -16.07 19.60
CA LEU A 300 -3.25 -17.26 18.87
C LEU A 300 -4.42 -17.92 19.60
N HIS A 301 -5.60 -17.87 18.99
CA HIS A 301 -6.77 -18.59 19.49
C HIS A 301 -6.76 -20.00 18.91
N LEU A 302 -6.63 -20.98 19.80
CA LEU A 302 -6.42 -22.38 19.48
C LEU A 302 -7.69 -23.17 19.79
N ARG A 303 -8.32 -23.73 18.75
CA ARG A 303 -9.50 -24.60 18.90
C ARG A 303 -9.17 -26.03 18.51
N GLY A 304 -9.43 -26.99 19.39
CA GLY A 304 -9.23 -28.41 19.17
C GLY A 304 -8.49 -29.12 20.31
N ALA A 305 -7.88 -30.25 19.99
CA ALA A 305 -7.22 -31.12 20.97
C ALA A 305 -5.77 -30.65 21.23
N LEU A 306 -5.63 -29.59 22.02
CA LEU A 306 -4.32 -29.03 22.37
C LEU A 306 -3.50 -30.03 23.21
N ASN A 307 -2.31 -30.38 22.71
CA ASN A 307 -1.30 -31.06 23.51
C ASN A 307 -0.46 -30.02 24.27
N VAL A 308 -0.88 -29.72 25.50
CA VAL A 308 -0.26 -28.69 26.34
C VAL A 308 1.22 -28.98 26.59
N THR A 309 1.58 -30.23 26.85
CA THR A 309 2.99 -30.62 27.08
C THR A 309 3.85 -30.38 25.85
N ALA A 310 3.36 -30.74 24.65
CA ALA A 310 4.08 -30.50 23.40
C ALA A 310 4.24 -29.00 23.12
N LEU A 311 3.23 -28.17 23.42
CA LEU A 311 3.32 -26.73 23.28
C LEU A 311 4.31 -26.10 24.26
N GLN A 312 4.30 -26.53 25.53
CA GLN A 312 5.27 -26.10 26.55
C GLN A 312 6.70 -26.44 26.13
N GLN A 313 6.94 -27.64 25.61
CA GLN A 313 8.24 -28.06 25.07
C GLN A 313 8.64 -27.22 23.86
N THR A 314 7.70 -26.94 22.96
CA THR A 314 7.90 -26.11 21.77
C THR A 314 8.41 -24.72 22.13
N VAL A 315 7.66 -23.98 22.97
CA VAL A 315 8.03 -22.60 23.32
C VAL A 315 9.34 -22.57 24.10
N ARG A 316 9.56 -23.55 25.00
CA ARG A 316 10.82 -23.66 25.75
C ARG A 316 12.03 -23.89 24.82
N GLU A 317 11.89 -24.74 23.81
CA GLU A 317 12.96 -25.00 22.85
C GLU A 317 13.29 -23.76 22.01
N ILE A 318 12.29 -22.97 21.62
CA ILE A 318 12.52 -21.69 20.92
C ILE A 318 13.26 -20.69 21.83
N VAL A 319 12.85 -20.57 23.10
CA VAL A 319 13.55 -19.70 24.08
C VAL A 319 14.98 -20.17 24.34
N ARG A 320 15.23 -21.48 24.36
CA ARG A 320 16.58 -22.04 24.48
C ARG A 320 17.44 -21.66 23.28
N ARG A 321 16.89 -21.85 22.08
CA ARG A 321 17.55 -21.69 20.78
C ARG A 321 17.93 -20.24 20.47
N HIS A 322 17.07 -19.28 20.80
CA HIS A 322 17.27 -17.86 20.49
C HIS A 322 17.61 -17.05 21.75
N GLU A 323 18.86 -16.61 21.87
CA GLU A 323 19.33 -15.87 23.05
C GLU A 323 18.58 -14.54 23.28
N SER A 324 18.13 -13.91 22.20
CA SER A 324 17.37 -12.65 22.23
C SER A 324 16.11 -12.74 23.11
N LEU A 325 15.44 -13.90 23.15
CA LEU A 325 14.21 -14.10 23.94
C LEU A 325 14.45 -14.13 25.45
N ARG A 326 15.71 -14.27 25.86
CA ARG A 326 16.16 -14.31 27.26
C ARG A 326 17.22 -13.23 27.52
N THR A 327 17.21 -12.16 26.72
CA THR A 327 18.13 -11.02 26.86
C THR A 327 17.42 -9.85 27.52
N ARG A 328 18.12 -9.18 28.46
CA ARG A 328 17.76 -7.88 29.05
C ARG A 328 18.93 -6.90 28.92
N PHE A 329 18.71 -5.61 29.16
CA PHE A 329 19.72 -4.56 28.97
C PHE A 329 20.12 -3.90 30.28
N VAL A 330 21.34 -4.17 30.74
CA VAL A 330 21.86 -3.65 32.00
C VAL A 330 22.77 -2.45 31.78
N SER A 331 22.75 -1.49 32.70
CA SER A 331 23.71 -0.38 32.69
C SER A 331 25.00 -0.78 33.42
N VAL A 332 26.12 -0.77 32.70
CA VAL A 332 27.45 -1.05 33.24
C VAL A 332 28.34 0.15 32.96
N ASN A 333 28.80 0.84 34.02
CA ASN A 333 29.62 2.06 33.92
C ASN A 333 29.00 3.18 33.06
N GLY A 334 27.66 3.27 33.02
CA GLY A 334 26.95 4.26 32.22
C GLY A 334 26.71 3.86 30.76
N GLU A 335 27.12 2.65 30.35
CA GLU A 335 26.82 2.09 29.04
C GLU A 335 25.83 0.93 29.14
N ALA A 336 24.83 0.91 28.27
CA ALA A 336 23.92 -0.23 28.15
C ALA A 336 24.65 -1.44 27.54
N ARG A 337 24.49 -2.61 28.14
CA ARG A 337 25.03 -3.91 27.71
C ARG A 337 23.94 -4.98 27.70
N GLN A 338 24.08 -5.95 26.81
CA GLN A 338 23.19 -7.11 26.73
C GLN A 338 23.58 -8.12 27.82
N GLN A 339 22.60 -8.50 28.63
CA GLN A 339 22.72 -9.57 29.61
C GLN A 339 21.79 -10.71 29.19
N ILE A 340 22.39 -11.85 28.86
CA ILE A 340 21.67 -13.05 28.44
C ILE A 340 21.46 -13.92 29.68
N ASP A 341 20.20 -14.15 30.05
CA ASP A 341 19.83 -14.95 31.22
C ASP A 341 19.77 -16.46 30.87
N PRO A 342 19.95 -17.37 31.85
CA PRO A 342 19.83 -18.81 31.62
C PRO A 342 18.43 -19.25 31.19
N CYS A 343 18.35 -20.26 30.34
CA CYS A 343 17.09 -20.76 29.78
C CYS A 343 16.18 -21.44 30.82
N GLU A 344 16.75 -22.00 31.88
CA GLU A 344 16.04 -22.79 32.90
C GLU A 344 15.00 -21.98 33.69
N SER A 345 15.07 -20.65 33.62
CA SER A 345 14.13 -19.73 34.26
C SER A 345 12.76 -19.66 33.56
N PHE A 346 12.67 -20.05 32.28
CA PHE A 346 11.45 -19.92 31.50
C PHE A 346 10.46 -21.08 31.75
N THR A 347 9.20 -20.72 32.01
CA THR A 347 8.09 -21.67 32.17
C THR A 347 6.83 -21.13 31.48
N LEU A 348 6.05 -22.03 30.88
CA LEU A 348 4.75 -21.71 30.29
C LEU A 348 3.67 -22.50 31.04
N ALA A 349 2.92 -21.83 31.92
CA ALA A 349 1.83 -22.45 32.66
C ALA A 349 0.51 -22.38 31.87
N LEU A 350 -0.34 -23.40 32.04
CA LEU A 350 -1.73 -23.35 31.60
C LEU A 350 -2.56 -22.73 32.73
N GLU A 351 -3.10 -21.54 32.48
CA GLU A 351 -3.88 -20.75 33.44
C GLU A 351 -5.37 -20.79 33.06
N PRO A 352 -6.32 -21.10 33.96
CA PRO A 352 -7.73 -21.00 33.65
C PRO A 352 -8.17 -19.54 33.45
N VAL A 353 -9.02 -19.29 32.46
CA VAL A 353 -9.70 -17.98 32.31
C VAL A 353 -10.83 -17.87 33.33
N GLU A 354 -10.93 -16.72 34.00
CA GLU A 354 -11.97 -16.49 35.01
C GLU A 354 -13.36 -16.32 34.34
N PRO A 355 -14.44 -16.84 34.95
CA PRO A 355 -15.79 -16.69 34.40
C PRO A 355 -16.17 -15.22 34.19
N GLY A 356 -16.59 -14.88 32.96
CA GLY A 356 -17.04 -13.53 32.59
C GLY A 356 -15.96 -12.63 31.96
N GLN A 357 -14.70 -13.07 31.90
CA GLN A 357 -13.67 -12.38 31.12
C GLN A 357 -13.89 -12.58 29.62
N GLN A 358 -13.78 -11.51 28.84
CA GLN A 358 -13.78 -11.61 27.38
C GLN A 358 -12.36 -11.84 26.87
N LEU A 359 -12.19 -12.70 25.86
CA LEU A 359 -10.88 -12.99 25.28
C LEU A 359 -10.18 -11.73 24.75
N GLN A 360 -10.96 -10.82 24.16
CA GLN A 360 -10.43 -9.55 23.65
C GLN A 360 -9.83 -8.69 24.77
N ASP A 361 -10.48 -8.62 25.94
CA ASP A 361 -9.98 -7.87 27.08
C ASP A 361 -8.65 -8.43 27.58
N LEU A 362 -8.50 -9.77 27.59
CA LEU A 362 -7.25 -10.44 27.98
C LEU A 362 -6.11 -10.16 26.99
N ILE A 363 -6.41 -10.17 25.69
CA ILE A 363 -5.44 -9.82 24.63
C ILE A 363 -4.98 -8.38 24.80
N GLU A 364 -5.93 -7.46 25.01
CA GLU A 364 -5.64 -6.04 25.18
C GLU A 364 -4.89 -5.75 26.48
N GLU A 365 -5.23 -6.41 27.58
CA GLU A 365 -4.54 -6.28 28.85
C GLU A 365 -3.07 -6.68 28.68
N GLU A 366 -2.80 -7.86 28.12
CA GLU A 366 -1.44 -8.35 27.89
C GLU A 366 -0.64 -7.43 26.94
N ALA A 367 -1.27 -6.97 25.86
CA ALA A 367 -0.64 -6.07 24.89
C ALA A 367 -0.25 -4.71 25.51
N ARG A 368 -0.99 -4.24 26.53
CA ARG A 368 -0.76 -2.97 27.24
C ARG A 368 0.11 -3.10 28.48
N GLN A 369 0.57 -4.29 28.84
CA GLN A 369 1.55 -4.42 29.93
C GLN A 369 2.92 -3.90 29.46
N PRO A 370 3.50 -2.87 30.10
CA PRO A 370 4.82 -2.37 29.72
C PRO A 370 5.92 -3.41 29.98
N PHE A 371 7.06 -3.26 29.30
CA PHE A 371 8.28 -4.00 29.61
C PHE A 371 9.24 -3.10 30.37
N ASP A 372 9.98 -3.67 31.32
CA ASP A 372 11.17 -3.05 31.90
C ASP A 372 12.40 -3.64 31.18
N LEU A 373 13.10 -2.80 30.41
CA LEU A 373 14.25 -3.21 29.62
C LEU A 373 15.44 -3.70 30.45
N GLU A 374 15.55 -3.28 31.72
CA GLU A 374 16.67 -3.61 32.60
C GLU A 374 16.40 -4.86 33.45
N GLN A 375 15.15 -5.00 33.93
CA GLN A 375 14.74 -6.14 34.75
C GLN A 375 14.31 -7.35 33.91
N GLY A 376 13.69 -7.13 32.75
CA GLY A 376 13.12 -8.20 31.92
C GLY A 376 12.02 -9.02 32.64
N PRO A 377 11.62 -10.18 32.07
CA PRO A 377 11.99 -10.68 30.74
C PRO A 377 11.36 -9.83 29.62
N LEU A 378 12.02 -9.76 28.46
CA LEU A 378 11.55 -9.00 27.29
C LEU A 378 10.68 -9.81 26.32
N PHE A 379 10.41 -11.06 26.71
CA PHE A 379 9.47 -11.97 26.09
C PHE A 379 8.55 -12.53 27.19
N ARG A 380 7.24 -12.37 27.01
CA ARG A 380 6.21 -12.97 27.86
C ARG A 380 5.41 -13.97 27.03
N ALA A 381 5.16 -15.14 27.61
CA ALA A 381 4.32 -16.16 27.03
C ALA A 381 3.28 -16.60 28.06
N ARG A 382 2.00 -16.55 27.69
CA ARG A 382 0.89 -17.00 28.54
C ARG A 382 0.01 -17.96 27.76
N LEU A 383 -0.41 -19.04 28.40
CA LEU A 383 -1.34 -20.02 27.83
C LEU A 383 -2.59 -20.05 28.71
N LEU A 384 -3.69 -19.52 28.19
CA LEU A 384 -4.95 -19.39 28.90
C LEU A 384 -5.92 -20.48 28.44
N GLN A 385 -6.51 -21.21 29.38
CA GLN A 385 -7.52 -22.22 29.12
C GLN A 385 -8.91 -21.57 29.11
N VAL A 386 -9.54 -21.53 27.93
CA VAL A 386 -10.89 -20.98 27.75
C VAL A 386 -11.94 -22.08 28.00
N SER A 387 -11.69 -23.28 27.47
CA SER A 387 -12.52 -24.46 27.71
C SER A 387 -11.70 -25.75 27.57
N ALA A 388 -12.35 -26.91 27.56
CA ALA A 388 -11.67 -28.19 27.33
C ALA A 388 -11.12 -28.34 25.90
N GLN A 389 -11.61 -27.55 24.94
CA GLN A 389 -11.19 -27.59 23.52
C GLN A 389 -10.73 -26.23 23.00
N GLU A 390 -10.61 -25.23 23.88
CA GLU A 390 -10.24 -23.88 23.49
C GLU A 390 -9.19 -23.32 24.43
N ALA A 391 -8.14 -22.75 23.84
CA ALA A 391 -7.07 -22.09 24.55
C ALA A 391 -6.63 -20.82 23.80
N LEU A 392 -6.09 -19.87 24.54
CA LEU A 392 -5.51 -18.64 24.00
C LEU A 392 -4.02 -18.62 24.37
N LEU A 393 -3.16 -18.66 23.36
CA LEU A 393 -1.72 -18.50 23.51
C LEU A 393 -1.35 -17.04 23.19
N LEU A 394 -0.81 -16.34 24.18
CA LEU A 394 -0.33 -14.97 24.06
C LEU A 394 1.19 -14.98 24.09
N LEU A 395 1.82 -14.48 23.03
CA LEU A 395 3.25 -14.33 22.89
C LEU A 395 3.55 -12.84 22.68
N THR A 396 4.08 -12.17 23.70
CA THR A 396 4.35 -10.72 23.65
C THR A 396 5.85 -10.48 23.74
N LEU A 397 6.40 -9.80 22.74
CA LEU A 397 7.82 -9.47 22.64
C LEU A 397 7.99 -7.96 22.72
N HIS A 398 9.13 -7.49 23.22
CA HIS A 398 9.54 -6.10 23.03
C HIS A 398 10.34 -5.94 21.71
N HIS A 399 10.14 -4.82 21.00
CA HIS A 399 10.77 -4.58 19.70
C HIS A 399 12.30 -4.52 19.73
N SER A 400 12.91 -4.41 20.91
CA SER A 400 14.36 -4.44 21.08
C SER A 400 14.98 -5.84 20.97
N ILE A 401 14.17 -6.90 21.04
CA ILE A 401 14.62 -8.29 20.92
C ILE A 401 14.04 -9.01 19.70
N ALA A 402 13.12 -8.37 18.97
CA ALA A 402 12.44 -8.95 17.83
C ALA A 402 11.94 -7.88 16.85
N ASP A 403 11.72 -8.28 15.60
CA ASP A 403 11.10 -7.49 14.54
C ASP A 403 10.04 -8.30 13.78
N GLY A 404 9.41 -7.69 12.77
CA GLY A 404 8.38 -8.38 11.97
C GLY A 404 8.89 -9.66 11.29
N TRP A 405 10.17 -9.69 10.86
CA TRP A 405 10.80 -10.90 10.31
C TRP A 405 10.95 -11.99 11.38
N SER A 406 11.33 -11.60 12.60
CA SER A 406 11.45 -12.50 13.76
C SER A 406 10.12 -13.17 14.11
N LEU A 407 8.97 -12.50 13.93
CA LEU A 407 7.66 -13.14 14.11
C LEU A 407 7.43 -14.28 13.12
N GLY A 408 7.84 -14.12 11.86
CA GLY A 408 7.76 -15.19 10.86
C GLY A 408 8.67 -16.38 11.20
N ILE A 409 9.84 -16.14 11.79
CA ILE A 409 10.70 -17.21 12.32
C ILE A 409 10.01 -17.92 13.49
N LEU A 410 9.47 -17.15 14.44
CA LEU A 410 8.80 -17.66 15.63
C LEU A 410 7.62 -18.57 15.25
N THR A 411 6.73 -18.13 14.36
CA THR A 411 5.57 -18.93 13.94
C THR A 411 5.98 -20.19 13.16
N ARG A 412 6.97 -20.09 12.26
CA ARG A 412 7.50 -21.24 11.54
C ARG A 412 8.09 -22.29 12.47
N GLU A 413 8.93 -21.88 13.42
CA GLU A 413 9.54 -22.80 14.38
C GLU A 413 8.49 -23.39 15.34
N LEU A 414 7.48 -22.60 15.75
CA LEU A 414 6.33 -23.07 16.53
C LEU A 414 5.62 -24.24 15.81
N SER A 415 5.32 -24.07 14.51
CA SER A 415 4.70 -25.12 13.70
C SER A 415 5.55 -26.39 13.60
N GLN A 416 6.85 -26.25 13.31
CA GLN A 416 7.75 -27.38 13.11
C GLN A 416 7.95 -28.19 14.40
N LEU A 417 8.26 -27.51 15.50
CA LEU A 417 8.51 -28.13 16.80
C LEU A 417 7.24 -28.76 17.38
N TYR A 418 6.11 -28.05 17.36
CA TYR A 418 4.85 -28.58 17.90
C TYR A 418 4.41 -29.83 17.13
N THR A 419 4.52 -29.81 15.80
CA THR A 419 4.24 -30.98 14.96
C THR A 419 5.10 -32.18 15.34
N ALA A 420 6.38 -31.98 15.60
CA ALA A 420 7.26 -33.08 15.97
C ALA A 420 6.98 -33.63 17.37
N TYR A 421 6.78 -32.75 18.37
CA TYR A 421 6.50 -33.17 19.74
C TYR A 421 5.15 -33.88 19.88
N VAL A 422 4.11 -33.44 19.15
CA VAL A 422 2.82 -34.15 19.10
C VAL A 422 2.97 -35.56 18.54
N ASN A 423 3.85 -35.75 17.56
CA ASN A 423 4.12 -37.05 16.95
C ASN A 423 5.16 -37.90 17.70
N GLY A 424 5.69 -37.43 18.84
CA GLY A 424 6.72 -38.11 19.61
C GLY A 424 8.03 -38.33 18.85
N GLN A 425 8.31 -37.52 17.82
CA GLN A 425 9.51 -37.63 17.00
C GLN A 425 10.70 -36.94 17.71
N PRO A 426 11.89 -37.54 17.73
CA PRO A 426 13.11 -36.84 18.13
C PRO A 426 13.45 -35.82 17.04
N PHE A 427 12.94 -34.60 17.19
CA PHE A 427 13.19 -33.49 16.27
C PHE A 427 13.87 -32.37 17.03
N ALA A 428 14.97 -31.89 16.45
CA ALA A 428 15.66 -30.70 16.90
C ALA A 428 15.96 -29.84 15.68
N LEU A 429 15.72 -28.54 15.79
CA LEU A 429 16.16 -27.58 14.78
C LEU A 429 17.69 -27.51 14.81
N SER A 430 18.34 -27.44 13.64
CA SER A 430 19.79 -27.31 13.54
C SER A 430 20.29 -26.10 14.32
N GLU A 431 21.25 -26.26 15.22
CA GLU A 431 21.78 -25.15 16.04
C GLU A 431 22.18 -23.92 15.21
N LEU A 432 21.96 -22.74 15.77
CA LEU A 432 22.29 -21.47 15.10
C LEU A 432 23.79 -21.22 15.22
N PRO A 433 24.52 -20.98 14.12
CA PRO A 433 25.96 -20.73 14.17
C PRO A 433 26.31 -19.37 14.77
N LEU A 434 25.37 -18.44 14.76
CA LEU A 434 25.48 -17.09 15.31
C LEU A 434 24.25 -16.78 16.18
N GLN A 435 24.40 -15.79 17.05
CA GLN A 435 23.33 -15.20 17.85
C GLN A 435 23.28 -13.69 17.62
N TYR A 436 22.24 -13.03 18.13
CA TYR A 436 22.09 -11.58 17.93
C TYR A 436 23.25 -10.77 18.55
N ALA A 437 23.83 -11.26 19.64
CA ALA A 437 25.01 -10.65 20.26
C ALA A 437 26.21 -10.54 19.30
N ASP A 438 26.42 -11.56 18.45
CA ASP A 438 27.47 -11.56 17.42
C ASP A 438 27.25 -10.44 16.40
N TYR A 439 26.01 -10.30 15.93
CA TYR A 439 25.62 -9.21 15.03
C TYR A 439 25.87 -7.84 15.67
N ALA A 440 25.49 -7.65 16.94
CA ALA A 440 25.69 -6.39 17.65
C ALA A 440 27.19 -6.05 17.82
N LEU A 441 28.02 -7.05 18.15
CA LEU A 441 29.48 -6.90 18.23
C LEU A 441 30.08 -6.53 16.88
N TRP A 442 29.76 -7.30 15.84
CA TRP A 442 30.22 -7.06 14.48
C TRP A 442 29.83 -5.66 13.99
N GLN A 443 28.57 -5.25 14.19
CA GLN A 443 28.07 -3.95 13.74
C GLN A 443 28.87 -2.80 14.36
N ARG A 444 29.22 -2.91 15.65
CA ARG A 444 30.01 -1.90 16.37
C ARG A 444 31.46 -1.84 15.90
N GLN A 445 32.04 -2.97 15.51
CA GLN A 445 33.42 -3.05 15.05
C GLN A 445 33.59 -2.62 13.59
N TRP A 446 32.58 -2.89 12.75
CA TRP A 446 32.64 -2.57 11.33
C TRP A 446 32.25 -1.12 11.02
N LEU A 447 31.15 -0.61 11.59
CA LEU A 447 30.65 0.74 11.33
C LEU A 447 31.31 1.79 12.24
N GLN A 448 32.62 1.96 12.06
CA GLN A 448 33.42 2.97 12.74
C GLN A 448 34.48 3.58 11.82
N GLY A 449 35.02 4.74 12.21
CA GLY A 449 36.06 5.44 11.46
C GLY A 449 35.66 5.76 10.01
N GLU A 450 36.57 5.52 9.07
CA GLU A 450 36.41 5.90 7.66
C GLU A 450 35.22 5.22 6.97
N VAL A 451 34.87 3.99 7.37
CA VAL A 451 33.72 3.24 6.81
C VAL A 451 32.42 3.96 7.13
N LEU A 452 32.25 4.35 8.40
CA LEU A 452 31.07 5.09 8.84
C LEU A 452 31.00 6.47 8.18
N ASP A 453 32.13 7.19 8.13
CA ASP A 453 32.20 8.52 7.52
C ASP A 453 31.84 8.51 6.02
N ALA A 454 32.32 7.50 5.28
CA ALA A 454 32.00 7.33 3.87
C ALA A 454 30.50 7.08 3.63
N GLN A 455 29.88 6.21 4.42
CA GLN A 455 28.44 5.95 4.28
C GLN A 455 27.59 7.16 4.71
N LEU A 456 28.04 7.90 5.74
CA LEU A 456 27.34 9.10 6.23
C LEU A 456 27.39 10.29 5.28
N ALA A 457 28.43 10.40 4.44
CA ALA A 457 28.60 11.55 3.55
C ALA A 457 27.38 11.77 2.65
N TYR A 458 26.84 10.69 2.08
CA TYR A 458 25.60 10.71 1.30
C TYR A 458 24.42 11.20 2.12
N TRP A 459 24.18 10.61 3.30
CA TRP A 459 23.02 10.95 4.12
C TRP A 459 23.07 12.40 4.63
N LYS A 460 24.26 12.91 4.94
CA LYS A 460 24.48 14.32 5.28
C LYS A 460 24.07 15.24 4.14
N GLN A 461 24.39 14.89 2.90
CA GLN A 461 23.99 15.66 1.74
C GLN A 461 22.49 15.51 1.47
N GLN A 462 21.97 14.28 1.43
CA GLN A 462 20.58 13.99 1.08
C GLN A 462 19.58 14.61 2.06
N LEU A 463 19.90 14.59 3.37
CA LEU A 463 19.01 15.08 4.42
C LEU A 463 19.34 16.51 4.86
N SER A 464 20.26 17.19 4.18
CA SER A 464 20.61 18.57 4.50
C SER A 464 19.44 19.51 4.24
N GLY A 465 18.99 20.23 5.28
CA GLY A 465 17.86 21.16 5.16
C GLY A 465 16.52 20.47 4.91
N ALA A 466 16.37 19.19 5.26
CA ALA A 466 15.07 18.53 5.24
C ALA A 466 14.13 19.19 6.26
N GLU A 467 12.94 19.59 5.80
CA GLU A 467 11.91 20.19 6.66
C GLU A 467 10.94 19.12 7.18
N PRO A 468 10.46 19.24 8.44
CA PRO A 468 9.40 18.39 8.94
C PRO A 468 8.14 18.51 8.08
N LEU A 469 7.48 17.40 7.80
CA LEU A 469 6.22 17.35 7.09
C LEU A 469 5.13 18.09 7.88
N ALA A 470 4.50 19.08 7.26
CA ALA A 470 3.46 19.91 7.86
C ALA A 470 2.06 19.33 7.60
N LEU A 471 1.79 18.11 8.07
CA LEU A 471 0.48 17.47 7.89
C LEU A 471 -0.66 18.31 8.47
N LEU A 472 -1.77 18.40 7.72
CA LEU A 472 -3.01 19.01 8.18
C LEU A 472 -3.69 18.10 9.22
N THR A 473 -3.58 18.45 10.49
CA THR A 473 -4.17 17.72 11.62
C THR A 473 -5.54 18.30 12.01
N ASP A 474 -6.45 17.46 12.51
CA ASP A 474 -7.76 17.88 13.00
C ASP A 474 -7.68 18.48 14.41
N TYR A 475 -6.74 17.99 15.20
CA TYR A 475 -6.52 18.37 16.59
C TYR A 475 -5.20 19.12 16.77
N PRO A 476 -5.09 19.98 17.81
CA PRO A 476 -3.85 20.68 18.10
C PRO A 476 -2.75 19.69 18.50
N ARG A 477 -1.56 19.87 17.92
CA ARG A 477 -0.39 19.05 18.20
C ARG A 477 0.00 19.12 19.69
N PRO A 478 0.13 17.97 20.38
CA PRO A 478 0.66 17.92 21.75
C PRO A 478 2.09 18.45 21.86
N VAL A 479 2.48 18.98 23.02
CA VAL A 479 3.85 19.51 23.26
C VAL A 479 4.91 18.40 23.27
N VAL A 480 4.50 17.19 23.63
CA VAL A 480 5.32 15.97 23.60
C VAL A 480 4.57 14.94 22.77
N GLN A 481 5.28 14.24 21.88
CA GLN A 481 4.70 13.24 21.01
C GLN A 481 3.92 12.21 21.84
N THR A 482 2.69 11.96 21.42
CA THR A 482 1.86 10.89 21.97
C THR A 482 1.88 9.68 21.04
N TYR A 483 1.43 8.54 21.54
CA TYR A 483 1.40 7.30 20.79
C TYR A 483 0.00 6.69 20.73
N ASN A 484 -1.05 7.40 21.13
CA ASN A 484 -2.42 6.90 20.97
C ASN A 484 -2.71 6.77 19.48
N GLY A 485 -3.11 5.58 19.05
CA GLY A 485 -3.28 5.26 17.65
C GLY A 485 -4.62 4.61 17.35
N ALA A 486 -5.01 4.72 16.09
CA ALA A 486 -6.08 3.96 15.50
C ALA A 486 -5.68 3.52 14.09
N GLN A 487 -6.44 2.58 13.53
CA GLN A 487 -6.17 2.02 12.21
C GLN A 487 -7.39 2.10 11.29
N ARG A 488 -7.15 2.34 10.01
CA ARG A 488 -8.14 2.24 8.93
C ARG A 488 -7.61 1.30 7.85
N ARG A 489 -8.38 0.27 7.54
CA ARG A 489 -8.07 -0.69 6.47
C ARG A 489 -8.92 -0.41 5.24
N ILE A 490 -8.30 -0.46 4.07
CA ILE A 490 -8.98 -0.52 2.77
C ILE A 490 -8.39 -1.65 1.93
N GLU A 491 -9.17 -2.15 1.00
CA GLU A 491 -8.74 -3.14 0.03
C GLU A 491 -8.82 -2.53 -1.37
N LEU A 492 -7.70 -2.58 -2.11
CA LEU A 492 -7.71 -2.21 -3.52
C LEU A 492 -8.20 -3.39 -4.35
N SER A 493 -9.05 -3.12 -5.34
CA SER A 493 -9.56 -4.17 -6.21
C SER A 493 -8.41 -4.89 -6.93
N SER A 494 -8.64 -6.15 -7.32
CA SER A 494 -7.64 -6.93 -8.04
C SER A 494 -7.21 -6.26 -9.36
N GLU A 495 -8.14 -5.59 -10.03
CA GLU A 495 -7.91 -4.86 -11.28
C GLU A 495 -6.96 -3.67 -11.05
N LEU A 496 -7.24 -2.84 -10.04
CA LEU A 496 -6.39 -1.70 -9.71
C LEU A 496 -5.01 -2.15 -9.22
N SER A 497 -4.97 -3.17 -8.36
CA SER A 497 -3.72 -3.77 -7.86
C SER A 497 -2.82 -4.23 -9.00
N ASN A 498 -3.38 -4.94 -9.98
CA ASN A 498 -2.65 -5.39 -11.16
C ASN A 498 -2.23 -4.23 -12.07
N ALA A 499 -3.08 -3.23 -12.26
CA ALA A 499 -2.75 -2.04 -13.06
C ALA A 499 -1.57 -1.25 -12.46
N ILE A 500 -1.50 -1.11 -11.13
CA ILE A 500 -0.38 -0.46 -10.44
C ILE A 500 0.91 -1.26 -10.62
N LYS A 501 0.86 -2.59 -10.46
CA LYS A 501 2.02 -3.47 -10.69
C LYS A 501 2.52 -3.35 -12.15
N GLN A 502 1.62 -3.33 -13.12
CA GLN A 502 1.95 -3.14 -14.53
C GLN A 502 2.54 -1.75 -14.83
N LEU A 503 2.04 -0.69 -14.19
CA LEU A 503 2.62 0.65 -14.31
C LEU A 503 4.07 0.65 -13.83
N GLY A 504 4.33 0.08 -12.65
CA GLY A 504 5.70 -0.03 -12.14
C GLY A 504 6.62 -0.81 -13.08
N GLN A 505 6.16 -1.95 -13.60
CA GLN A 505 6.91 -2.75 -14.57
C GLN A 505 7.25 -1.96 -15.85
N ARG A 506 6.28 -1.23 -16.42
CA ARG A 506 6.50 -0.42 -17.64
C ARG A 506 7.52 0.70 -17.44
N GLU A 507 7.55 1.30 -16.25
CA GLU A 507 8.50 2.37 -15.90
C GLU A 507 9.81 1.85 -15.29
N GLY A 508 10.00 0.53 -15.23
CA GLY A 508 11.19 -0.10 -14.67
C GLY A 508 11.37 0.18 -13.16
N THR A 509 10.27 0.23 -12.41
CA THR A 509 10.24 0.44 -10.96
C THR A 509 9.57 -0.73 -10.24
N THR A 510 9.77 -0.84 -8.93
CA THR A 510 9.08 -1.82 -8.11
C THR A 510 7.71 -1.31 -7.64
N LEU A 511 6.82 -2.22 -7.24
CA LEU A 511 5.56 -1.87 -6.60
C LEU A 511 5.75 -0.89 -5.43
N PHE A 512 6.79 -1.10 -4.61
CA PHE A 512 7.16 -0.21 -3.51
C PHE A 512 7.41 1.22 -3.99
N MET A 513 8.23 1.40 -5.04
CA MET A 513 8.56 2.72 -5.57
C MET A 513 7.32 3.43 -6.14
N THR A 514 6.48 2.70 -6.88
CA THR A 514 5.24 3.24 -7.46
C THR A 514 4.25 3.71 -6.40
N LEU A 515 4.04 2.89 -5.36
CA LEU A 515 3.14 3.25 -4.26
C LEU A 515 3.73 4.35 -3.36
N LEU A 516 5.04 4.36 -3.14
CA LEU A 516 5.72 5.43 -2.41
C LEU A 516 5.60 6.78 -3.13
N ALA A 517 5.79 6.80 -4.45
CA ALA A 517 5.60 8.01 -5.26
C ALA A 517 4.16 8.53 -5.13
N ALA A 518 3.17 7.66 -5.25
CA ALA A 518 1.77 8.03 -5.05
C ALA A 518 1.49 8.52 -3.62
N TRP A 519 2.14 7.91 -2.62
CA TRP A 519 2.05 8.34 -1.22
C TRP A 519 2.64 9.74 -1.01
N GLN A 520 3.83 10.02 -1.51
CA GLN A 520 4.48 11.32 -1.39
C GLN A 520 3.69 12.43 -2.10
N VAL A 521 3.12 12.13 -3.28
CA VAL A 521 2.20 13.05 -3.97
C VAL A 521 0.98 13.36 -3.09
N LEU A 522 0.34 12.34 -2.51
CA LEU A 522 -0.78 12.58 -1.60
C LEU A 522 -0.38 13.40 -0.37
N LEU A 523 0.77 13.10 0.24
CA LEU A 523 1.27 13.84 1.40
C LEU A 523 1.50 15.32 1.07
N SER A 524 2.01 15.64 -0.13
CA SER A 524 2.14 17.02 -0.61
C SER A 524 0.79 17.76 -0.61
N HIS A 525 -0.25 17.13 -1.15
CA HIS A 525 -1.62 17.69 -1.12
C HIS A 525 -2.16 17.89 0.31
N TYR A 526 -1.73 17.06 1.27
CA TYR A 526 -2.11 17.11 2.68
C TYR A 526 -1.14 17.89 3.59
N SER A 527 -0.16 18.59 3.01
CA SER A 527 0.81 19.42 3.72
C SER A 527 0.92 20.83 3.13
N SER A 528 -0.22 21.38 2.71
CA SER A 528 -0.31 22.71 2.09
C SER A 528 0.58 22.88 0.85
N GLY A 529 0.77 21.81 0.07
CA GLY A 529 1.57 21.82 -1.16
C GLY A 529 3.08 21.78 -0.93
N GLN A 530 3.53 21.29 0.23
CA GLN A 530 4.95 21.07 0.49
C GLN A 530 5.56 20.20 -0.62
N GLU A 531 6.66 20.66 -1.21
CA GLU A 531 7.30 20.01 -2.36
C GLU A 531 8.43 19.06 -1.92
N ASP A 532 9.05 19.32 -0.78
CA ASP A 532 10.11 18.49 -0.21
C ASP A 532 9.54 17.52 0.84
N ILE A 533 9.42 16.24 0.47
CA ILE A 533 8.70 15.24 1.27
C ILE A 533 9.67 14.16 1.74
N SER A 534 9.85 14.06 3.07
CA SER A 534 10.61 13.00 3.72
C SER A 534 9.68 11.93 4.32
N VAL A 535 9.85 10.69 3.86
CA VAL A 535 9.08 9.53 4.35
C VAL A 535 10.05 8.46 4.87
N GLY A 536 9.78 7.94 6.06
CA GLY A 536 10.52 6.81 6.61
C GLY A 536 10.09 5.51 5.96
N THR A 537 11.03 4.59 5.74
CA THR A 537 10.71 3.23 5.29
C THR A 537 11.51 2.19 6.07
N PRO A 538 10.85 1.15 6.63
CA PRO A 538 11.55 0.08 7.32
C PRO A 538 12.18 -0.88 6.30
N ILE A 539 13.40 -1.32 6.60
CA ILE A 539 14.10 -2.37 5.88
C ILE A 539 14.49 -3.49 6.82
N ALA A 540 14.47 -4.73 6.36
CA ALA A 540 14.80 -5.89 7.21
C ALA A 540 16.25 -5.86 7.71
N ASN A 541 17.17 -5.29 6.92
CA ASN A 541 18.60 -5.17 7.23
C ASN A 541 19.24 -6.52 7.61
N ARG A 542 18.81 -7.59 6.93
CA ARG A 542 19.35 -8.95 7.02
C ARG A 542 20.12 -9.27 5.75
N THR A 543 21.25 -8.58 5.59
CA THR A 543 22.08 -8.63 4.37
C THR A 543 23.10 -9.76 4.40
N GLN A 544 23.06 -10.67 5.37
CA GLN A 544 23.91 -11.86 5.43
C GLN A 544 23.05 -13.09 5.74
N GLU A 545 23.25 -14.19 5.00
CA GLU A 545 22.48 -15.44 5.13
C GLU A 545 22.49 -15.98 6.56
N GLN A 546 23.64 -15.87 7.24
CA GLN A 546 23.88 -16.38 8.59
C GLN A 546 22.97 -15.75 9.65
N ILE A 547 22.40 -14.56 9.38
CA ILE A 547 21.50 -13.86 10.30
C ILE A 547 20.01 -13.94 9.88
N GLU A 548 19.68 -14.54 8.74
CA GLU A 548 18.28 -14.65 8.27
C GLU A 548 17.40 -15.50 9.19
N GLY A 549 18.02 -16.48 9.87
CA GLY A 549 17.34 -17.41 10.79
C GLY A 549 17.24 -16.94 12.24
N LEU A 550 17.73 -15.75 12.59
CA LEU A 550 17.81 -15.28 13.98
C LEU A 550 16.58 -14.48 14.42
N ILE A 551 16.08 -14.73 15.62
CA ILE A 551 15.18 -13.79 16.31
C ILE A 551 16.02 -12.64 16.89
N GLY A 552 15.66 -11.40 16.57
CA GLY A 552 16.42 -10.21 16.98
C GLY A 552 15.88 -8.93 16.36
N PHE A 553 16.38 -7.78 16.80
CA PHE A 553 15.98 -6.48 16.24
C PHE A 553 16.93 -6.03 15.14
N PHE A 554 16.66 -6.40 13.89
CA PHE A 554 17.54 -6.06 12.75
C PHE A 554 17.05 -4.86 11.98
N VAL A 555 15.73 -4.62 11.97
CA VAL A 555 15.08 -3.57 11.18
C VAL A 555 15.80 -2.23 11.34
N ASN A 556 16.21 -1.67 10.19
CA ASN A 556 16.69 -0.31 10.09
C ASN A 556 15.62 0.55 9.39
N THR A 557 15.69 1.88 9.56
CA THR A 557 14.77 2.81 8.92
C THR A 557 15.53 3.76 8.01
N LEU A 558 15.17 3.80 6.72
CA LEU A 558 15.72 4.74 5.77
C LEU A 558 14.80 5.95 5.63
N VAL A 559 15.37 7.13 5.36
CA VAL A 559 14.60 8.35 5.11
C VAL A 559 14.64 8.65 3.62
N LEU A 560 13.51 8.45 2.94
CA LEU A 560 13.37 8.68 1.52
C LEU A 560 12.81 10.10 1.31
N ARG A 561 13.73 11.03 1.06
CA ARG A 561 13.44 12.43 0.76
C ARG A 561 13.32 12.62 -0.75
N SER A 562 12.15 13.06 -1.20
CA SER A 562 11.85 13.33 -2.61
C SER A 562 11.49 14.78 -2.83
N ASP A 563 11.99 15.33 -3.94
CA ASP A 563 11.67 16.68 -4.41
C ASP A 563 10.55 16.63 -5.46
N LEU A 564 9.43 17.27 -5.17
CA LEU A 564 8.26 17.42 -6.02
C LEU A 564 8.16 18.82 -6.66
N SER A 565 9.21 19.63 -6.56
CA SER A 565 9.23 20.99 -7.08
C SER A 565 9.10 21.05 -8.60
N GLY A 566 8.45 22.12 -9.07
CA GLY A 566 8.22 22.37 -10.49
C GLY A 566 6.94 21.73 -11.06
N ASN A 567 6.09 21.14 -10.21
CA ASN A 567 4.87 20.42 -10.60
C ASN A 567 5.12 19.39 -11.73
N PRO A 568 6.03 18.42 -11.52
CA PRO A 568 6.33 17.37 -12.49
C PRO A 568 5.10 16.49 -12.77
N ASP A 569 5.15 15.73 -13.85
CA ASP A 569 4.20 14.63 -14.05
C ASP A 569 4.52 13.43 -13.15
N PHE A 570 3.59 12.48 -13.04
CA PHE A 570 3.78 11.33 -12.15
C PHE A 570 4.95 10.42 -12.59
N ARG A 571 5.26 10.33 -13.88
CA ARG A 571 6.38 9.51 -14.37
C ARG A 571 7.72 10.10 -13.93
N GLU A 572 7.86 11.41 -14.01
CA GLU A 572 9.03 12.11 -13.53
C GLU A 572 9.19 11.93 -12.01
N VAL A 573 8.11 12.08 -11.22
CA VAL A 573 8.16 11.80 -9.78
C VAL A 573 8.58 10.36 -9.51
N LEU A 574 8.01 9.39 -10.23
CA LEU A 574 8.37 7.98 -10.09
C LEU A 574 9.85 7.72 -10.39
N GLY A 575 10.40 8.40 -11.41
CA GLY A 575 11.83 8.38 -11.72
C GLY A 575 12.69 8.93 -10.58
N ARG A 576 12.33 10.12 -10.06
CA ARG A 576 13.03 10.73 -8.91
C ARG A 576 13.00 9.81 -7.68
N VAL A 577 11.85 9.21 -7.37
CA VAL A 577 11.67 8.27 -6.26
C VAL A 577 12.50 7.00 -6.45
N LYS A 578 12.55 6.46 -7.67
CA LYS A 578 13.40 5.32 -8.01
C LYS A 578 14.87 5.64 -7.69
N ASP A 579 15.37 6.77 -8.17
CA ASP A 579 16.77 7.16 -7.95
C ASP A 579 17.09 7.31 -6.45
N VAL A 580 16.22 8.00 -5.70
CA VAL A 580 16.37 8.17 -4.24
C VAL A 580 16.35 6.81 -3.53
N ALA A 581 15.42 5.93 -3.87
CA ALA A 581 15.30 4.61 -3.24
C ALA A 581 16.53 3.74 -3.52
N LEU A 582 17.04 3.72 -4.75
CA LEU A 582 18.23 2.94 -5.11
C LEU A 582 19.49 3.44 -4.39
N GLU A 583 19.69 4.76 -4.32
CA GLU A 583 20.81 5.34 -3.60
C GLU A 583 20.72 5.12 -2.09
N ALA A 584 19.50 5.18 -1.53
CA ALA A 584 19.25 4.86 -0.13
C ALA A 584 19.56 3.39 0.19
N TYR A 585 19.11 2.45 -0.64
CA TYR A 585 19.40 1.01 -0.45
C TYR A 585 20.89 0.67 -0.58
N ALA A 586 21.63 1.38 -1.43
CA ALA A 586 23.07 1.19 -1.54
C ALA A 586 23.84 1.58 -0.27
N ARG A 587 23.21 2.34 0.65
CA ARG A 587 23.82 2.87 1.88
C ARG A 587 22.96 2.57 3.11
N GLN A 588 22.28 1.43 3.04
CA GLN A 588 21.27 1.02 3.99
C GLN A 588 21.83 0.57 5.34
N ASP A 589 23.14 0.33 5.41
CA ASP A 589 23.79 -0.18 6.62
C ASP A 589 23.97 0.91 7.69
N VAL A 590 23.85 2.20 7.31
CA VAL A 590 23.89 3.31 8.28
C VAL A 590 22.66 3.25 9.18
N PRO A 591 22.83 3.08 10.50
CA PRO A 591 21.71 3.07 11.42
C PRO A 591 21.04 4.44 11.47
N PHE A 592 19.71 4.45 11.45
CA PHE A 592 18.90 5.67 11.58
C PHE A 592 19.29 6.50 12.81
N GLU A 593 19.71 5.85 13.89
CA GLU A 593 20.12 6.46 15.15
C GLU A 593 21.37 7.32 14.98
N LYS A 594 22.34 6.82 14.20
CA LYS A 594 23.57 7.56 13.88
C LYS A 594 23.27 8.75 12.97
N LEU A 595 22.28 8.64 12.09
CA LEU A 595 21.81 9.78 11.29
C LEU A 595 21.26 10.89 12.18
N VAL A 596 20.39 10.57 13.15
CA VAL A 596 19.83 11.55 14.08
C VAL A 596 20.91 12.19 14.96
N GLU A 597 21.83 11.39 15.50
CA GLU A 597 22.94 11.87 16.34
C GLU A 597 23.82 12.90 15.61
N ILE A 598 24.07 12.68 14.32
CA ILE A 598 25.05 13.44 13.53
C ILE A 598 24.41 14.62 12.82
N LEU A 599 23.20 14.47 12.28
CA LEU A 599 22.47 15.55 11.64
C LEU A 599 21.98 16.59 12.64
N GLN A 600 21.76 16.18 13.90
CA GLN A 600 21.25 17.03 14.98
C GLN A 600 20.09 17.92 14.52
N PRO A 601 19.01 17.34 13.97
CA PRO A 601 17.85 18.13 13.56
C PRO A 601 17.29 18.91 14.75
N GLU A 602 16.55 19.99 14.46
CA GLU A 602 15.96 20.82 15.50
C GLU A 602 15.15 19.94 16.47
N ARG A 603 15.41 20.09 17.77
CA ARG A 603 14.78 19.27 18.81
C ARG A 603 13.34 19.71 19.01
N ASP A 604 12.43 19.08 18.28
CA ASP A 604 11.00 19.15 18.53
C ASP A 604 10.55 17.89 19.26
N ARG A 605 10.09 18.03 20.51
CA ARG A 605 9.58 16.90 21.31
C ARG A 605 8.21 16.41 20.85
N SER A 606 7.52 17.18 20.00
CA SER A 606 6.20 16.86 19.47
C SER A 606 6.23 16.07 18.16
N ARG A 607 7.43 15.79 17.63
CA ARG A 607 7.64 15.14 16.32
C ARG A 607 8.80 14.16 16.37
N SER A 608 8.72 13.14 15.52
CA SER A 608 9.88 12.34 15.14
C SER A 608 10.89 13.19 14.34
N PRO A 609 12.21 12.94 14.49
CA PRO A 609 13.25 13.91 14.13
C PRO A 609 13.50 14.13 12.63
N LEU A 610 13.18 13.17 11.76
CA LEU A 610 13.56 13.22 10.33
C LEU A 610 12.40 13.00 9.35
N PHE A 611 11.27 12.47 9.82
CA PHE A 611 10.07 12.25 9.02
C PHE A 611 8.90 12.04 9.99
N GLN A 612 7.67 12.35 9.55
CA GLN A 612 6.44 12.19 10.36
C GLN A 612 5.53 11.10 9.80
N SER A 613 5.81 10.65 8.57
CA SER A 613 5.09 9.57 7.91
C SER A 613 6.00 8.39 7.57
N LEU A 614 5.51 7.18 7.81
CA LEU A 614 6.18 5.93 7.45
C LEU A 614 5.43 5.22 6.33
N PHE A 615 6.16 4.65 5.38
CA PHE A 615 5.60 3.88 4.28
C PHE A 615 6.33 2.54 4.12
N GLY A 616 5.56 1.45 3.98
CA GLY A 616 6.09 0.11 3.78
C GLY A 616 5.21 -0.76 2.90
N VAL A 617 5.84 -1.66 2.16
CA VAL A 617 5.16 -2.73 1.41
C VAL A 617 5.68 -4.07 1.92
N GLN A 618 4.77 -4.98 2.25
CA GLN A 618 5.09 -6.33 2.68
C GLN A 618 4.39 -7.34 1.77
N HIS A 619 5.04 -8.46 1.50
CA HIS A 619 4.43 -9.57 0.78
C HIS A 619 3.87 -10.57 1.79
N VAL A 620 2.60 -10.94 1.64
CA VAL A 620 2.00 -11.99 2.46
C VAL A 620 2.47 -13.34 1.92
N THR A 621 3.57 -13.85 2.45
CA THR A 621 3.86 -15.28 2.33
C THR A 621 2.88 -16.00 3.24
N GLN A 622 1.95 -16.77 2.66
CA GLN A 622 1.04 -17.65 3.41
C GLN A 622 1.84 -18.70 4.19
N GLN A 623 2.40 -18.33 5.33
CA GLN A 623 2.80 -19.28 6.35
C GLN A 623 1.63 -19.39 7.31
N ASN A 624 0.61 -20.13 6.88
CA ASN A 624 -0.47 -20.53 7.78
C ASN A 624 0.19 -21.30 8.91
N LEU A 625 0.22 -20.69 10.10
CA LEU A 625 0.67 -21.37 11.31
C LEU A 625 -0.19 -22.61 11.49
N THR A 626 0.40 -23.76 11.19
CA THR A 626 -0.29 -25.05 11.19
C THR A 626 0.16 -25.80 12.41
N LEU A 627 -0.79 -26.11 13.29
CA LEU A 627 -0.56 -26.88 14.50
C LEU A 627 -1.45 -28.13 14.42
N PRO A 628 -0.88 -29.35 14.30
CA PRO A 628 -1.69 -30.56 14.14
C PRO A 628 -2.73 -30.72 15.23
N GLY A 629 -3.98 -31.00 14.82
CA GLY A 629 -5.12 -31.15 15.74
C GLY A 629 -5.73 -29.85 16.24
N LEU A 630 -5.31 -28.70 15.71
CA LEU A 630 -5.81 -27.37 16.10
C LEU A 630 -6.20 -26.55 14.86
N GLU A 631 -7.33 -25.87 14.98
CA GLU A 631 -7.66 -24.68 14.21
C GLU A 631 -7.03 -23.48 14.91
N VAL A 632 -6.29 -22.66 14.15
CA VAL A 632 -5.57 -21.51 14.66
C VAL A 632 -6.17 -20.25 14.04
N GLU A 633 -6.78 -19.43 14.88
CA GLU A 633 -7.23 -18.09 14.53
C GLU A 633 -6.24 -17.07 15.12
N LEU A 634 -5.89 -16.04 14.36
CA LEU A 634 -5.15 -14.88 14.85
C LEU A 634 -6.16 -13.78 15.14
N PRO A 635 -6.70 -13.68 16.37
CA PRO A 635 -7.54 -12.54 16.71
C PRO A 635 -6.72 -11.27 16.54
N GLY A 636 -7.23 -10.33 15.75
CA GLY A 636 -6.58 -9.03 15.58
C GLY A 636 -6.59 -8.28 16.90
N ALA A 637 -5.41 -7.95 17.42
CA ALA A 637 -5.33 -6.85 18.36
C ALA A 637 -5.61 -5.56 17.56
N GLU A 638 -6.60 -4.78 17.97
CA GLU A 638 -6.71 -3.41 17.45
C GLU A 638 -5.43 -2.69 17.89
N ALA A 639 -4.59 -2.27 16.94
CA ALA A 639 -3.44 -1.46 17.29
C ALA A 639 -3.96 -0.11 17.80
N LYS A 640 -3.90 0.05 19.13
CA LYS A 640 -4.28 1.30 19.83
C LYS A 640 -3.09 2.25 19.97
N THR A 641 -1.99 1.95 19.28
CA THR A 641 -0.77 2.76 19.30
C THR A 641 -0.35 3.16 17.90
N ALA A 642 0.21 4.37 17.75
CA ALA A 642 0.82 4.85 16.53
C ALA A 642 2.22 5.41 16.82
N LYS A 643 3.25 4.85 16.18
CA LYS A 643 4.66 5.27 16.38
C LYS A 643 5.00 6.59 15.69
N PHE A 644 4.24 6.91 14.64
CA PHE A 644 4.39 8.08 13.80
C PHE A 644 3.02 8.75 13.65
N GLU A 645 3.00 9.95 13.06
CA GLU A 645 1.74 10.68 12.88
C GLU A 645 0.81 9.93 11.93
N LEU A 646 1.36 9.41 10.83
CA LEU A 646 0.62 8.69 9.81
C LEU A 646 1.51 7.66 9.10
N SER A 647 1.17 6.38 9.23
CA SER A 647 1.87 5.28 8.58
C SER A 647 0.95 4.57 7.59
N LEU A 648 1.47 4.22 6.42
CA LEU A 648 0.78 3.39 5.44
C LEU A 648 1.59 2.10 5.21
N THR A 649 1.00 0.97 5.58
CA THR A 649 1.52 -0.37 5.26
C THR A 649 0.64 -1.01 4.21
N VAL A 650 1.25 -1.47 3.11
CA VAL A 650 0.54 -2.19 2.04
C VAL A 650 0.96 -3.66 2.07
N LEU A 651 -0.01 -4.55 2.24
CA LEU A 651 0.17 -6.00 2.19
C LEU A 651 -0.21 -6.52 0.80
N ASP A 652 0.74 -7.08 0.08
CA ASP A 652 0.52 -7.75 -1.21
C ASP A 652 0.16 -9.22 -0.99
N THR A 653 -1.09 -9.59 -1.24
CA THR A 653 -1.59 -10.98 -1.12
C THR A 653 -1.40 -11.79 -2.40
N ASN A 654 -0.75 -11.23 -3.42
CA ASN A 654 -0.72 -11.64 -4.82
C ASN A 654 -2.05 -11.45 -5.59
N GLN A 655 -3.19 -11.39 -4.92
CA GLN A 655 -4.50 -11.19 -5.56
C GLN A 655 -4.97 -9.73 -5.50
N ASN A 656 -4.77 -9.10 -4.34
CA ASN A 656 -5.15 -7.72 -4.05
C ASN A 656 -4.08 -7.06 -3.17
N LEU A 657 -4.18 -5.75 -3.02
CA LEU A 657 -3.38 -4.96 -2.08
C LEU A 657 -4.27 -4.53 -0.91
N LEU A 658 -3.96 -5.03 0.28
CA LEU A 658 -4.59 -4.58 1.53
C LEU A 658 -3.78 -3.42 2.10
N CYS A 659 -4.42 -2.30 2.37
CA CYS A 659 -3.75 -1.07 2.78
C CYS A 659 -4.19 -0.70 4.19
N GLU A 660 -3.25 -0.62 5.12
CA GLU A 660 -3.45 -0.29 6.51
C GLU A 660 -2.88 1.09 6.81
N PHE A 661 -3.76 2.03 7.14
CA PHE A 661 -3.43 3.37 7.61
C PHE A 661 -3.44 3.37 9.13
N GLU A 662 -2.27 3.47 9.75
CA GLU A 662 -2.12 3.69 11.19
C GLU A 662 -1.88 5.17 11.44
N TYR A 663 -2.61 5.79 12.36
CA TYR A 663 -2.52 7.22 12.59
C TYR A 663 -2.61 7.56 14.08
N ASN A 664 -1.98 8.66 14.47
CA ASN A 664 -2.09 9.19 15.82
C ASN A 664 -3.49 9.82 16.03
N SER A 665 -4.28 9.23 16.93
CA SER A 665 -5.66 9.65 17.21
C SER A 665 -5.77 10.96 17.98
N ASP A 666 -4.66 11.44 18.57
CA ASP A 666 -4.59 12.78 19.17
C ASP A 666 -4.29 13.87 18.13
N LEU A 667 -4.01 13.50 16.87
CA LEU A 667 -3.78 14.42 15.75
C LEU A 667 -4.89 14.36 14.69
N PHE A 668 -5.41 13.16 14.39
CA PHE A 668 -6.38 12.96 13.32
C PHE A 668 -7.69 12.35 13.81
N ALA A 669 -8.79 12.85 13.26
CA ALA A 669 -10.11 12.25 13.39
C ALA A 669 -10.25 11.06 12.40
N PRO A 670 -11.01 10.01 12.76
CA PRO A 670 -11.24 8.86 11.88
C PRO A 670 -11.78 9.24 10.49
N GLU A 671 -12.64 10.25 10.40
CA GLU A 671 -13.26 10.73 9.16
C GLU A 671 -12.23 11.36 8.22
N THR A 672 -11.19 11.99 8.77
CA THR A 672 -10.10 12.58 7.98
C THR A 672 -9.24 11.50 7.36
N ILE A 673 -8.96 10.42 8.09
CA ILE A 673 -8.19 9.28 7.58
C ILE A 673 -9.00 8.47 6.57
N GLU A 674 -10.31 8.31 6.78
CA GLU A 674 -11.19 7.68 5.79
C GLU A 674 -11.19 8.45 4.46
N ARG A 675 -11.29 9.79 4.53
CA ARG A 675 -11.19 10.66 3.35
C ARG A 675 -9.82 10.56 2.68
N LEU A 676 -8.74 10.57 3.46
CA LEU A 676 -7.37 10.43 2.96
C LEU A 676 -7.18 9.09 2.23
N ALA A 677 -7.67 7.99 2.79
CA ALA A 677 -7.63 6.67 2.17
C ALA A 677 -8.41 6.64 0.84
N ALA A 678 -9.59 7.24 0.79
CA ALA A 678 -10.38 7.37 -0.44
C ALA A 678 -9.68 8.23 -1.51
N HIS A 679 -9.06 9.35 -1.10
CA HIS A 679 -8.27 10.19 -2.00
C HIS A 679 -7.04 9.46 -2.55
N TRP A 680 -6.35 8.66 -1.73
CA TRP A 680 -5.23 7.84 -2.18
C TRP A 680 -5.68 6.82 -3.23
N GLN A 681 -6.78 6.11 -3.00
CA GLN A 681 -7.33 5.17 -3.98
C GLN A 681 -7.71 5.87 -5.31
N ARG A 682 -8.28 7.08 -5.25
CA ARG A 682 -8.60 7.88 -6.45
C ARG A 682 -7.34 8.32 -7.19
N LEU A 683 -6.32 8.79 -6.47
CA LEU A 683 -5.02 9.12 -7.02
C LEU A 683 -4.40 7.91 -7.73
N LEU A 684 -4.37 6.75 -7.07
CA LEU A 684 -3.90 5.49 -7.66
C LEU A 684 -4.67 5.14 -8.94
N THR A 685 -5.99 5.33 -8.95
CA THR A 685 -6.81 5.11 -10.14
C THR A 685 -6.46 6.09 -11.27
N ALA A 686 -6.19 7.35 -10.96
CA ALA A 686 -5.83 8.35 -11.96
C ALA A 686 -4.44 8.11 -12.56
N ILE A 687 -3.43 7.80 -11.72
CA ILE A 687 -2.05 7.61 -12.19
C ILE A 687 -1.91 6.38 -13.11
N VAL A 688 -2.73 5.34 -12.95
CA VAL A 688 -2.67 4.18 -13.85
C VAL A 688 -3.31 4.46 -15.21
N ILE A 689 -4.16 5.48 -15.32
CA ILE A 689 -4.83 5.88 -16.57
C ILE A 689 -4.01 6.95 -17.31
N GLN A 690 -3.52 7.97 -16.60
CA GLN A 690 -2.81 9.12 -17.17
C GLN A 690 -1.59 9.53 -16.32
N PRO A 691 -0.52 8.73 -16.31
CA PRO A 691 0.70 9.03 -15.53
C PRO A 691 1.44 10.29 -16.00
N GLU A 692 1.16 10.80 -17.19
CA GLU A 692 1.69 12.06 -17.74
C GLU A 692 1.00 13.33 -17.20
N THR A 693 0.03 13.18 -16.29
CA THR A 693 -0.66 14.33 -15.67
C THR A 693 0.24 15.00 -14.61
N PRO A 694 0.35 16.34 -14.59
CA PRO A 694 1.04 17.07 -13.54
C PRO A 694 0.46 16.75 -12.15
N ILE A 695 1.31 16.55 -11.15
CA ILE A 695 0.88 16.04 -9.84
C ILE A 695 -0.13 16.91 -9.09
N GLN A 696 -0.15 18.23 -9.34
CA GLN A 696 -1.12 19.15 -8.75
C GLN A 696 -2.49 19.09 -9.44
N GLU A 697 -2.59 18.54 -10.65
CA GLU A 697 -3.83 18.49 -11.44
C GLU A 697 -4.69 17.25 -11.13
N PHE A 698 -4.16 16.28 -10.38
CA PHE A 698 -4.94 15.12 -9.96
C PHE A 698 -6.13 15.53 -9.08
N ALA A 699 -7.33 15.29 -9.59
CA ALA A 699 -8.57 15.55 -8.86
C ALA A 699 -8.76 14.51 -7.73
N LEU A 700 -8.41 14.92 -6.51
CA LEU A 700 -8.60 14.07 -5.32
C LEU A 700 -10.06 14.02 -4.87
N LEU A 701 -10.78 15.15 -4.97
CA LEU A 701 -12.17 15.25 -4.51
C LEU A 701 -13.10 14.34 -5.31
N SER A 702 -13.95 13.62 -4.60
CA SER A 702 -15.08 12.92 -5.19
C SER A 702 -16.09 13.90 -5.80
N ALA A 703 -16.93 13.40 -6.71
CA ALA A 703 -18.04 14.19 -7.26
C ALA A 703 -18.98 14.71 -6.14
N GLN A 704 -19.15 13.93 -5.07
CA GLN A 704 -19.95 14.30 -3.90
C GLN A 704 -19.29 15.42 -3.10
N GLU A 705 -17.99 15.33 -2.81
CA GLU A 705 -17.27 16.41 -2.09
C GLU A 705 -17.23 17.69 -2.92
N ARG A 706 -17.03 17.56 -4.24
CA ARG A 706 -17.08 18.71 -5.15
C ARG A 706 -18.46 19.36 -5.17
N GLN A 707 -19.53 18.56 -5.19
CA GLN A 707 -20.90 19.05 -5.07
C GLN A 707 -21.11 19.78 -3.74
N GLN A 708 -20.66 19.17 -2.64
CA GLN A 708 -20.79 19.76 -1.32
C GLN A 708 -20.07 21.11 -1.21
N GLN A 709 -18.81 21.18 -1.66
CA GLN A 709 -18.00 22.40 -1.57
C GLN A 709 -18.42 23.49 -2.55
N LEU A 710 -18.78 23.13 -3.79
CA LEU A 710 -19.08 24.11 -4.83
C LEU A 710 -20.55 24.53 -4.84
N VAL A 711 -21.46 23.68 -4.36
CA VAL A 711 -22.91 23.91 -4.45
C VAL A 711 -23.57 23.92 -3.07
N ASP A 712 -23.42 22.86 -2.27
CA ASP A 712 -24.24 22.73 -1.05
C ASP A 712 -23.84 23.72 0.05
N TRP A 713 -22.54 24.03 0.19
CA TRP A 713 -22.04 25.09 1.09
C TRP A 713 -22.22 26.49 0.51
N ASN A 714 -22.36 26.61 -0.81
CA ASN A 714 -22.57 27.87 -1.49
C ASN A 714 -24.06 28.01 -1.81
N GLU A 715 -24.88 28.31 -0.80
CA GLU A 715 -26.30 28.61 -1.00
C GLU A 715 -26.50 29.56 -2.20
N PRO A 716 -27.50 29.34 -3.06
CA PRO A 716 -27.70 30.13 -4.26
C PRO A 716 -27.74 31.60 -3.88
N GLN A 717 -26.89 32.40 -4.54
CA GLN A 717 -26.82 33.85 -4.38
C GLN A 717 -28.23 34.39 -4.16
N LEU A 718 -28.51 34.89 -2.96
CA LEU A 718 -29.72 35.68 -2.69
C LEU A 718 -29.79 36.69 -3.82
N VAL A 719 -30.75 36.50 -4.74
CA VAL A 719 -30.96 37.41 -5.86
C VAL A 719 -31.43 38.70 -5.22
N TYR A 720 -30.48 39.57 -4.88
CA TYR A 720 -30.79 40.89 -4.36
C TYR A 720 -31.59 41.57 -5.46
N PRO A 721 -32.87 41.90 -5.24
CA PRO A 721 -33.67 42.51 -6.28
C PRO A 721 -33.10 43.91 -6.53
N VAL A 722 -32.23 44.03 -7.54
CA VAL A 722 -31.68 45.31 -7.99
C VAL A 722 -32.76 46.04 -8.79
N THR A 723 -33.88 46.38 -8.14
CA THR A 723 -34.94 47.19 -8.73
C THR A 723 -34.65 48.68 -8.61
N ALA A 724 -33.72 49.05 -7.73
CA ALA A 724 -33.31 50.42 -7.48
C ALA A 724 -31.88 50.48 -6.91
N THR A 725 -31.16 51.56 -7.22
CA THR A 725 -29.93 51.94 -6.50
C THR A 725 -30.28 52.44 -5.10
N LEU A 726 -29.31 52.44 -4.18
CA LEU A 726 -29.49 53.03 -2.83
C LEU A 726 -30.05 54.46 -2.88
N VAL A 727 -29.61 55.26 -3.85
CA VAL A 727 -30.10 56.62 -4.09
C VAL A 727 -31.58 56.62 -4.46
N GLN A 728 -31.98 55.77 -5.40
CA GLN A 728 -33.37 55.65 -5.84
C GLN A 728 -34.27 55.12 -4.71
N SER A 729 -33.81 54.13 -3.94
CA SER A 729 -34.55 53.65 -2.76
C SER A 729 -34.71 54.75 -1.71
N PHE A 730 -33.68 55.57 -1.50
CA PHE A 730 -33.75 56.71 -0.59
C PHE A 730 -34.70 57.81 -1.10
N GLU A 731 -34.68 58.13 -2.40
CA GLU A 731 -35.62 59.08 -3.02
C GLU A 731 -37.07 58.61 -2.91
N GLN A 732 -37.34 57.33 -3.20
CA GLN A 732 -38.68 56.73 -3.05
C GLN A 732 -39.15 56.78 -1.59
N GLN A 733 -38.26 56.51 -0.63
CA GLN A 733 -38.58 56.63 0.79
C GLN A 733 -38.87 58.08 1.19
N ALA A 734 -38.15 59.05 0.62
CA ALA A 734 -38.37 60.48 0.86
C ALA A 734 -39.66 61.01 0.25
N GLU A 735 -40.10 60.47 -0.88
CA GLU A 735 -41.41 60.76 -1.47
C GLU A 735 -42.54 60.13 -0.67
N LYS A 736 -42.37 58.88 -0.19
CA LYS A 736 -43.39 58.13 0.53
C LYS A 736 -43.61 58.62 1.97
N TYR A 737 -42.54 59.04 2.64
CA TYR A 737 -42.58 59.48 4.05
C TYR A 737 -41.81 60.80 4.28
N PRO A 738 -42.24 61.91 3.65
CA PRO A 738 -41.45 63.15 3.58
C PRO A 738 -41.24 63.84 4.94
N GLN A 739 -42.17 63.67 5.88
CA GLN A 739 -42.14 64.31 7.20
C GLN A 739 -41.51 63.43 8.30
N SER A 740 -41.18 62.17 7.99
CA SER A 740 -40.50 61.29 8.94
C SER A 740 -39.03 61.71 9.11
N ILE A 741 -38.52 61.65 10.33
CA ILE A 741 -37.12 61.93 10.62
C ILE A 741 -36.25 60.85 9.95
N ALA A 742 -35.29 61.27 9.13
CA ALA A 742 -34.35 60.39 8.44
C ALA A 742 -33.00 60.29 9.15
N VAL A 743 -32.57 61.41 9.74
CA VAL A 743 -31.32 61.53 10.49
C VAL A 743 -31.51 62.54 11.62
N ALA A 744 -30.92 62.27 12.77
CA ALA A 744 -30.80 63.23 13.86
C ALA A 744 -29.44 63.08 14.55
N ASP A 745 -28.88 64.20 14.99
CA ASP A 745 -27.80 64.27 15.98
C ASP A 745 -28.27 65.10 17.18
N GLU A 746 -27.39 65.35 18.15
CA GLU A 746 -27.71 66.10 19.37
C GLU A 746 -28.18 67.55 19.10
N GLN A 747 -27.84 68.11 17.95
CA GLN A 747 -28.08 69.52 17.62
C GLN A 747 -29.23 69.71 16.63
N ARG A 748 -29.47 68.74 15.74
CA ARG A 748 -30.39 68.89 14.60
C ARG A 748 -31.02 67.56 14.19
N SER A 749 -32.22 67.63 13.65
CA SER A 749 -32.88 66.53 12.94
C SER A 749 -33.33 66.98 11.56
N LEU A 750 -33.19 66.11 10.56
CA LEU A 750 -33.72 66.33 9.22
C LEU A 750 -34.75 65.26 8.89
N THR A 751 -35.86 65.69 8.32
CA THR A 751 -36.81 64.76 7.68
C THR A 751 -36.24 64.19 6.40
N TYR A 752 -36.81 63.09 5.90
CA TYR A 752 -36.40 62.52 4.61
C TYR A 752 -36.47 63.54 3.47
N ALA A 753 -37.50 64.40 3.43
CA ALA A 753 -37.61 65.44 2.42
C ALA A 753 -36.49 66.50 2.54
N GLN A 754 -36.15 66.91 3.76
CA GLN A 754 -35.09 67.90 4.01
C GLN A 754 -33.71 67.35 3.69
N LEU A 755 -33.42 66.11 4.10
CA LEU A 755 -32.15 65.43 3.80
C LEU A 755 -31.99 65.22 2.29
N ASN A 756 -33.05 64.77 1.60
CA ASN A 756 -33.03 64.58 0.15
C ASN A 756 -32.79 65.91 -0.60
N ALA A 757 -33.46 66.98 -0.19
CA ALA A 757 -33.30 68.29 -0.82
C ALA A 757 -31.88 68.86 -0.65
N GLN A 758 -31.31 68.78 0.56
CA GLN A 758 -29.94 69.23 0.82
C GLN A 758 -28.91 68.39 0.05
N ALA A 759 -29.09 67.06 0.03
CA ALA A 759 -28.22 66.18 -0.75
C ALA A 759 -28.32 66.44 -2.26
N ASN A 760 -29.52 66.74 -2.79
CA ASN A 760 -29.72 67.09 -4.21
C ASN A 760 -29.00 68.40 -4.58
N GLN A 761 -29.08 69.42 -3.72
CA GLN A 761 -28.40 70.71 -3.94
C GLN A 761 -26.88 70.50 -4.03
N LEU A 762 -26.31 69.76 -3.09
CA LEU A 762 -24.88 69.45 -3.08
C LEU A 762 -24.49 68.54 -4.25
N ALA A 763 -25.33 67.55 -4.62
CA ALA A 763 -25.08 66.69 -5.77
C ALA A 763 -25.01 67.48 -7.09
N HIS A 764 -25.89 68.47 -7.27
CA HIS A 764 -25.84 69.35 -8.44
C HIS A 764 -24.58 70.22 -8.46
N ALA A 765 -24.12 70.70 -7.30
CA ALA A 765 -22.85 71.43 -7.20
C ALA A 765 -21.66 70.53 -7.58
N LEU A 766 -21.59 69.32 -7.01
CA LEU A 766 -20.55 68.35 -7.32
C LEU A 766 -20.51 67.99 -8.82
N ARG A 767 -21.67 67.79 -9.45
CA ARG A 767 -21.74 67.53 -10.91
C ARG A 767 -21.24 68.71 -11.75
N ARG A 768 -21.43 69.96 -11.31
CA ARG A 768 -20.89 71.14 -12.00
C ARG A 768 -19.37 71.21 -11.90
N GLU A 769 -18.81 70.76 -10.77
CA GLU A 769 -17.36 70.60 -10.56
C GLU A 769 -16.77 69.36 -11.25
N GLY A 770 -17.58 68.65 -12.05
CA GLY A 770 -17.12 67.54 -12.89
C GLY A 770 -17.28 66.14 -12.27
N VAL A 771 -17.81 66.03 -11.05
CA VAL A 771 -18.04 64.74 -10.38
C VAL A 771 -19.03 63.87 -11.17
N GLY A 772 -18.59 62.67 -11.53
CA GLY A 772 -19.38 61.66 -12.21
C GLY A 772 -18.96 60.23 -11.84
N PRO A 773 -19.45 59.22 -12.57
CA PRO A 773 -19.09 57.81 -12.36
C PRO A 773 -17.58 57.59 -12.28
N ASN A 774 -17.16 56.74 -11.33
CA ASN A 774 -15.76 56.37 -11.08
C ASN A 774 -14.82 57.52 -10.66
N GLN A 775 -15.33 58.70 -10.34
CA GLN A 775 -14.53 59.78 -9.75
C GLN A 775 -14.62 59.77 -8.23
N LEU A 776 -13.48 59.49 -7.57
CA LEU A 776 -13.39 59.45 -6.12
C LEU A 776 -13.56 60.84 -5.52
N VAL A 777 -14.56 60.99 -4.64
CA VAL A 777 -14.75 62.21 -3.85
C VAL A 777 -14.37 61.94 -2.41
N GLY A 778 -13.44 62.73 -1.89
CA GLY A 778 -13.06 62.70 -0.48
C GLY A 778 -14.12 63.39 0.39
N LEU A 779 -14.63 62.70 1.39
CA LEU A 779 -15.49 63.29 2.42
C LEU A 779 -14.70 63.45 3.72
N CYS A 780 -14.39 64.69 4.10
CA CYS A 780 -13.65 65.04 5.31
C CYS A 780 -14.52 65.91 6.23
N VAL A 781 -15.54 65.29 6.83
CA VAL A 781 -16.47 65.94 7.77
C VAL A 781 -16.64 65.03 8.99
N ASP A 782 -16.60 65.59 10.19
CA ASP A 782 -16.88 64.83 11.43
C ASP A 782 -18.30 64.27 11.43
N ARG A 783 -18.52 63.17 12.17
CA ARG A 783 -19.83 62.48 12.25
C ARG A 783 -20.93 63.45 12.69
N SER A 784 -21.81 63.79 11.75
CA SER A 784 -22.89 64.75 11.91
C SER A 784 -23.96 64.53 10.85
N VAL A 785 -25.09 65.23 10.95
CA VAL A 785 -26.10 65.28 9.88
C VAL A 785 -25.47 65.63 8.52
N GLN A 786 -24.48 66.52 8.49
CA GLN A 786 -23.78 66.94 7.28
C GLN A 786 -22.98 65.80 6.62
N THR A 787 -22.49 64.83 7.40
CA THR A 787 -21.84 63.64 6.85
C THR A 787 -22.80 62.87 5.94
N LEU A 788 -24.05 62.65 6.39
CA LEU A 788 -25.04 61.93 5.60
C LEU A 788 -25.52 62.73 4.38
N VAL A 789 -25.63 64.06 4.51
CA VAL A 789 -25.88 64.95 3.36
C VAL A 789 -24.76 64.79 2.31
N GLY A 790 -23.49 64.83 2.73
CA GLY A 790 -22.32 64.67 1.86
C GLY A 790 -22.26 63.29 1.19
N LEU A 791 -22.46 62.22 1.95
CA LEU A 791 -22.48 60.84 1.44
C LEU A 791 -23.56 60.67 0.36
N LEU A 792 -24.81 61.07 0.66
CA LEU A 792 -25.91 60.97 -0.29
C LEU A 792 -25.69 61.86 -1.51
N ALA A 793 -25.12 63.05 -1.35
CA ALA A 793 -24.83 63.96 -2.45
C ALA A 793 -23.77 63.40 -3.42
N ILE A 794 -22.70 62.78 -2.89
CA ILE A 794 -21.65 62.14 -3.70
C ILE A 794 -22.24 60.96 -4.49
N LEU A 795 -23.03 60.10 -3.81
CA LEU A 795 -23.72 58.98 -4.46
C LEU A 795 -24.71 59.46 -5.54
N LYS A 796 -25.47 60.53 -5.26
CA LYS A 796 -26.37 61.17 -6.23
C LYS A 796 -25.60 61.80 -7.40
N ALA A 797 -24.42 62.36 -7.16
CA ALA A 797 -23.56 62.86 -8.24
C ALA A 797 -23.02 61.73 -9.13
N GLY A 798 -22.96 60.49 -8.61
CA GLY A 798 -22.52 59.28 -9.30
C GLY A 798 -21.10 58.86 -8.94
N GLY A 799 -20.42 59.58 -8.05
CA GLY A 799 -19.05 59.28 -7.66
C GLY A 799 -18.95 58.22 -6.56
N PRO A 800 -17.92 57.35 -6.57
CA PRO A 800 -17.56 56.55 -5.40
C PRO A 800 -17.04 57.44 -4.26
N ILE A 801 -17.37 57.07 -3.03
CA ILE A 801 -16.93 57.80 -1.83
C ILE A 801 -15.59 57.23 -1.36
N SER A 802 -14.63 58.12 -1.09
CA SER A 802 -13.45 57.80 -0.29
C SER A 802 -13.59 58.45 1.08
N HIS A 803 -13.72 57.63 2.13
CA HIS A 803 -13.84 58.13 3.49
C HIS A 803 -12.45 58.42 4.06
N TRP A 804 -12.10 59.70 4.21
CA TRP A 804 -10.82 60.09 4.79
C TRP A 804 -10.98 60.26 6.31
N THR A 805 -10.40 59.35 7.08
CA THR A 805 -10.29 59.50 8.53
C THR A 805 -9.01 60.27 8.86
N ARG A 806 -9.19 61.58 9.13
CA ARG A 806 -8.23 62.62 9.58
C ARG A 806 -7.53 63.43 8.47
N PRO A 807 -7.53 64.78 8.57
CA PRO A 807 -6.68 65.62 7.73
C PRO A 807 -5.23 65.56 8.23
N ILE A 808 -4.38 64.81 7.54
CA ILE A 808 -2.93 65.03 7.64
C ILE A 808 -2.60 66.10 6.59
N ARG A 809 -2.62 67.36 7.05
CA ARG A 809 -2.20 68.62 6.38
C ARG A 809 -3.26 69.35 5.52
N PRO A 810 -3.44 70.67 5.75
CA PRO A 810 -4.50 71.50 5.15
C PRO A 810 -4.14 72.09 3.77
N SER A 811 -3.38 71.39 2.92
CA SER A 811 -2.89 71.98 1.66
C SER A 811 -3.29 71.24 0.38
N ALA A 812 -4.22 70.28 0.44
CA ALA A 812 -4.68 69.54 -0.73
C ALA A 812 -6.21 69.33 -0.77
N CYS A 813 -6.98 70.28 -0.23
CA CYS A 813 -8.43 70.30 -0.39
C CYS A 813 -8.79 71.46 -1.33
N THR A 814 -9.01 71.18 -2.61
CA THR A 814 -9.34 72.21 -3.62
C THR A 814 -10.83 72.51 -3.70
N LEU A 815 -11.66 71.95 -2.83
CA LEU A 815 -13.09 72.25 -2.70
C LEU A 815 -13.50 72.03 -1.23
N CYS A 816 -13.36 73.07 -0.41
CA CYS A 816 -14.05 73.22 0.88
C CYS A 816 -15.09 74.32 0.73
#